data_AF-A0A975BDL5-F1
#
_entry.id   AF-A0A975BDL5-F1
#
_cell.length_a   1.000
_cell.length_b   1.000
_cell.length_c   1.000
_cell.angle_alpha   90.00
_cell.angle_beta   90.00
_cell.angle_gamma   90.00
#
_symmetry.space_group_name_H-M   'P 1'
#
loop_
_entity.id
_entity.type
_entity.pdbx_description
1 polymer ?
#
loop_
_entity_poly.entity_id
_entity_poly.type
_entity_poly.pdbx_seq_one_letter_code
_entity_poly.pdbx_strand_id
1 'polypeptide(L)'
;MKKFWVLTIVFFAVLCLTAPVWSQDDQNKKIEDITEEVLSGPSDLNPEKILGPGGIGIKTHKDLLMSFGATVRFIPTQETDYDFGMSESVPGYFYTEGVKAFANSAMTSASAASNVYTSSIAINNAIAADRGIRSAFDEYANSLYQANSVLGAAVKPAADGAAQIQSAANAAATLATGQTATLYTTALTAGKIASQTYEAAIKAKDMAVAGEALAAIASDKDYQAAVAAQNLAAAQARAAAVATPYVMKAALNAAKTQAGDSGAAALQAVFADPDYQAAMAAGNTAAAEAAAQAVVVKAAGAAGDTAASGVIKDKAAPVIAGGDTIAASAAAKITGNPDAVAANIMDAVAYTTALNAKVQAFSPYYLATSFLKTHSNESGSVNDGYFRTETKLFFNAMPKDKKWSFYAALEYDKPIDTNTVDNRGGKDGDSSNFGLERLNASIELVDGLRLHGGWDIWGMDVIEAASMVYGDDNAGFWLNGKYNPVDFSIAWIKLQENDFQNGPADHTSSNDADRDLIAGYMDYKFRENDKVRFFYGFDRIRSVPSLDLTAAIASEAGLQDYAGIYGNNGINGADAASPEIDAHTIGAYYLGHYNIIELMLEGAYKFGSADDTGLAGVDNGVNTIKFNDFDISSYAVAADIGFELKDMVGWHSFKPHMGFTYTSGDDDPNDDKLSGYSGITNAQRFSRMWGGENTIIGDTNLVLGTALYGYIPELYGNGTPVFVGGLQNMAGMGNGRGDNPGLTMYSLGITVRPKIYLIYRTNANVFYWNEDFYVGNMVEPVTVDASGLKKQRYTLVAAGYVGTEWDNEITLALSQNMFIKTQASLFFPGEAVEDVTFALSGGREKSDSIASRLALELIWNF
;
A
#
# COMPACT_ATOMS: atom_id res chain seq x y z
N MET A 1 13.32 -6.50 39.28
CA MET A 1 13.25 -7.63 38.33
C MET A 1 14.56 -8.43 38.21
N LYS A 2 15.74 -7.86 37.87
CA LYS A 2 17.02 -8.63 37.74
C LYS A 2 17.36 -9.61 38.89
N LYS A 3 17.04 -9.28 40.15
CA LYS A 3 17.27 -10.17 41.31
C LYS A 3 16.31 -11.37 41.35
N PHE A 4 15.08 -11.22 40.85
CA PHE A 4 14.11 -12.31 40.75
C PHE A 4 14.56 -13.33 39.70
N TRP A 5 15.04 -12.88 38.55
CA TRP A 5 15.63 -13.72 37.50
C TRP A 5 16.80 -14.58 37.97
N VAL A 6 17.77 -13.96 38.64
CA VAL A 6 18.91 -14.72 39.20
C VAL A 6 18.42 -15.74 40.22
N LEU A 7 17.42 -15.41 41.04
CA LEU A 7 16.84 -16.34 42.01
C LEU A 7 16.06 -17.48 41.34
N THR A 8 15.28 -17.22 40.29
CA THR A 8 14.51 -18.26 39.57
C THR A 8 15.43 -19.18 38.77
N ILE A 9 16.42 -18.63 38.06
CA ILE A 9 17.43 -19.42 37.34
C ILE A 9 18.25 -20.26 38.32
N VAL A 10 18.67 -19.68 39.45
CA VAL A 10 19.39 -20.42 40.50
C VAL A 10 18.49 -21.47 41.14
N PHE A 11 17.21 -21.19 41.36
CA PHE A 11 16.26 -22.16 41.92
C PHE A 11 16.03 -23.33 40.97
N PHE A 12 15.79 -23.08 39.67
CA PHE A 12 15.68 -24.13 38.65
C PHE A 12 16.98 -24.89 38.47
N ALA A 13 18.14 -24.22 38.41
CA ALA A 13 19.44 -24.88 38.32
C ALA A 13 19.71 -25.76 39.54
N VAL A 14 19.38 -25.30 40.75
CA VAL A 14 19.49 -26.08 41.99
C VAL A 14 18.51 -27.26 41.96
N LEU A 15 17.28 -27.10 41.47
CA LEU A 15 16.33 -28.19 41.28
C LEU A 15 16.83 -29.23 40.27
N CYS A 16 17.33 -28.82 39.11
CA CYS A 16 17.90 -29.70 38.09
C CYS A 16 19.14 -30.46 38.60
N LEU A 17 19.96 -29.84 39.45
CA LEU A 17 21.15 -30.45 40.04
C LEU A 17 20.84 -31.34 41.26
N THR A 18 19.70 -31.14 41.93
CA THR A 18 19.31 -31.92 43.14
C THR A 18 18.28 -33.00 42.87
N ALA A 19 17.51 -32.92 41.77
CA ALA A 19 16.58 -33.97 41.35
C ALA A 19 17.20 -35.39 41.24
N PRO A 20 18.46 -35.57 40.78
CA PRO A 20 19.11 -36.88 40.75
C PRO A 20 19.34 -37.48 42.15
N VAL A 21 19.37 -36.65 43.19
CA VAL A 21 19.57 -37.09 44.59
C VAL A 21 18.27 -37.64 45.19
N TRP A 22 17.11 -37.32 44.61
CA TRP A 22 15.79 -37.72 45.11
C TRP A 22 15.18 -38.92 44.38
N SER A 23 15.68 -39.32 43.21
CA SER A 23 15.10 -40.41 42.39
C SER A 23 15.87 -41.75 42.48
N GLN A 24 16.44 -42.09 43.64
CA GLN A 24 17.37 -43.24 43.78
C GLN A 24 16.74 -44.64 43.59
N ASP A 25 15.42 -44.78 43.44
CA ASP A 25 14.74 -46.08 43.50
C ASP A 25 14.21 -46.66 42.18
N ASP A 26 14.41 -46.03 41.01
CA ASP A 26 13.91 -46.59 39.75
C ASP A 26 14.85 -46.38 38.54
N GLN A 27 15.98 -47.10 38.52
CA GLN A 27 17.04 -47.01 37.50
C GLN A 27 16.70 -47.61 36.12
N ASN A 28 15.45 -47.99 35.85
CA ASN A 28 15.09 -48.77 34.66
C ASN A 28 14.39 -47.99 33.53
N LYS A 29 14.13 -46.68 33.66
CA LYS A 29 13.55 -45.88 32.56
C LYS A 29 14.63 -45.00 31.91
N LYS A 30 15.05 -45.39 30.71
CA LYS A 30 15.98 -44.62 29.86
C LYS A 30 15.25 -43.44 29.23
N ILE A 31 15.96 -42.33 28.99
CA ILE A 31 15.44 -41.28 28.12
C ILE A 31 15.23 -41.86 26.73
N GLU A 32 13.97 -41.92 26.29
CA GLU A 32 13.62 -42.19 24.89
C GLU A 32 14.26 -41.12 24.00
N ASP A 33 15.17 -41.58 23.15
CA ASP A 33 15.84 -40.82 22.10
C ASP A 33 14.92 -40.80 20.88
N ILE A 34 14.75 -39.65 20.23
CA ILE A 34 13.96 -39.56 18.99
C ILE A 34 14.50 -40.53 17.93
N THR A 35 15.82 -40.75 17.92
CA THR A 35 16.46 -41.72 17.04
C THR A 35 16.06 -43.15 17.40
N GLU A 36 15.88 -43.46 18.69
CA GLU A 36 15.39 -44.77 19.12
C GLU A 36 13.92 -44.97 18.73
N GLU A 37 13.07 -43.97 18.94
CA GLU A 37 11.67 -44.00 18.56
C GLU A 37 11.49 -44.25 17.05
N VAL A 38 12.26 -43.56 16.21
CA VAL A 38 12.25 -43.76 14.76
C VAL A 38 12.84 -45.11 14.36
N LEU A 39 13.85 -45.62 15.09
CA LEU A 39 14.47 -46.92 14.81
C LEU A 39 13.63 -48.13 15.28
N SER A 40 12.73 -47.95 16.27
CA SER A 40 11.93 -49.03 16.85
C SER A 40 10.53 -49.19 16.24
N GLY A 41 10.03 -48.17 15.52
CA GLY A 41 8.66 -48.15 14.99
C GLY A 41 7.59 -47.91 16.07
N PRO A 42 6.31 -47.76 15.68
CA PRO A 42 5.21 -47.42 16.59
C PRO A 42 4.94 -48.50 17.65
N SER A 43 4.50 -48.08 18.84
CA SER A 43 4.06 -48.97 19.93
C SER A 43 2.53 -48.94 20.09
N ASP A 44 1.98 -50.01 20.68
CA ASP A 44 0.54 -50.19 20.91
C ASP A 44 -0.13 -49.06 21.74
N LEU A 45 0.67 -48.21 22.40
CA LEU A 45 0.22 -47.11 23.24
C LEU A 45 0.10 -45.76 22.50
N ASN A 46 0.60 -45.63 21.26
CA ASN A 46 0.54 -44.38 20.49
C ASN A 46 0.42 -44.62 18.97
N PRO A 47 -0.75 -45.09 18.49
CA PRO A 47 -0.98 -45.34 17.06
C PRO A 47 -1.15 -44.07 16.21
N GLU A 48 -1.28 -42.89 16.83
CA GLU A 48 -1.50 -41.59 16.16
C GLU A 48 -0.22 -40.76 15.97
N LYS A 49 0.92 -41.17 16.53
CA LYS A 49 2.20 -40.52 16.22
C LYS A 49 2.54 -40.80 14.76
N ILE A 50 2.54 -39.74 13.96
CA ILE A 50 2.91 -39.75 12.54
C ILE A 50 4.22 -40.51 12.38
N LEU A 51 4.15 -41.54 11.54
CA LEU A 51 5.10 -42.62 11.40
C LEU A 51 6.50 -42.10 11.06
N GLY A 52 7.48 -42.41 11.92
CA GLY A 52 8.85 -42.58 11.47
C GLY A 52 8.94 -43.77 10.50
N PRO A 53 9.78 -43.71 9.45
CA PRO A 53 9.70 -44.60 8.30
C PRO A 53 10.09 -46.05 8.60
N GLY A 54 9.75 -46.95 7.67
CA GLY A 54 10.20 -48.34 7.62
C GLY A 54 11.72 -48.42 7.38
N GLY A 55 12.52 -48.17 8.41
CA GLY A 55 13.97 -48.05 8.24
C GLY A 55 14.65 -49.32 7.73
N ILE A 56 15.49 -49.19 6.69
CA ILE A 56 16.51 -50.20 6.39
C ILE A 56 17.68 -50.00 7.36
N GLY A 57 17.78 -50.86 8.37
CA GLY A 57 18.87 -50.83 9.35
C GLY A 57 20.18 -51.37 8.77
N ILE A 58 21.21 -50.53 8.63
CA ILE A 58 22.57 -50.95 8.28
C ILE A 58 23.40 -51.06 9.57
N LYS A 59 23.76 -52.30 9.96
CA LYS A 59 24.71 -52.53 11.06
C LYS A 59 26.13 -52.42 10.53
N THR A 60 26.85 -51.39 10.96
CA THR A 60 28.28 -51.24 10.62
C THR A 60 29.15 -52.08 11.56
N HIS A 61 30.38 -52.41 11.13
CA HIS A 61 31.34 -53.18 11.92
C HIS A 61 31.74 -52.54 13.26
N LYS A 62 31.33 -51.30 13.55
CA LYS A 62 31.69 -50.52 14.74
C LYS A 62 30.52 -50.21 15.68
N ASP A 63 29.49 -51.07 15.73
CA ASP A 63 28.35 -50.93 16.67
C ASP A 63 27.52 -49.65 16.53
N LEU A 64 27.54 -49.02 15.35
CA LEU A 64 26.64 -47.92 14.98
C LEU A 64 25.41 -48.47 14.28
N LEU A 65 24.23 -48.13 14.79
CA LEU A 65 22.94 -48.33 14.13
C LEU A 65 22.66 -47.13 13.24
N MET A 66 22.39 -47.37 11.96
CA MET A 66 21.94 -46.35 11.02
C MET A 66 20.65 -46.80 10.35
N SER A 67 19.71 -45.88 10.13
CA SER A 67 18.55 -46.12 9.29
C SER A 67 18.36 -45.01 8.28
N PHE A 68 17.89 -45.42 7.11
CA PHE A 68 17.39 -44.55 6.07
C PHE A 68 15.93 -44.93 5.83
N GLY A 69 15.09 -43.93 5.68
CA GLY A 69 13.69 -44.13 5.35
C GLY A 69 13.14 -42.91 4.64
N ALA A 70 11.93 -43.05 4.10
CA ALA A 70 11.29 -41.96 3.40
C ALA A 70 9.78 -41.95 3.66
N THR A 71 9.19 -40.76 3.58
CA THR A 71 7.73 -40.59 3.53
C THR A 71 7.41 -39.79 2.30
N VAL A 72 6.42 -40.24 1.53
CA VAL A 72 5.89 -39.53 0.37
C VAL A 72 4.40 -39.32 0.59
N ARG A 73 3.95 -38.08 0.46
CA ARG A 73 2.56 -37.65 0.53
C ARG A 73 2.16 -37.01 -0.78
N PHE A 74 0.97 -37.35 -1.26
CA PHE A 74 0.34 -36.75 -2.43
C PHE A 74 -1.02 -36.21 -2.02
N ILE A 75 -1.22 -34.89 -2.14
CA ILE A 75 -2.35 -34.18 -1.53
C ILE A 75 -3.03 -33.27 -2.58
N PRO A 76 -3.87 -33.82 -3.48
CA PRO A 76 -4.84 -33.01 -4.22
C PRO A 76 -5.82 -32.32 -3.26
N THR A 77 -5.94 -31.01 -3.41
CA THR A 77 -6.83 -30.14 -2.64
C THR A 77 -7.71 -29.33 -3.58
N GLN A 78 -8.97 -29.18 -3.22
CA GLN A 78 -9.94 -28.33 -3.89
C GLN A 78 -10.59 -27.42 -2.86
N GLU A 79 -10.68 -26.13 -3.17
CA GLU A 79 -11.28 -25.12 -2.31
C GLU A 79 -12.35 -24.34 -3.08
N THR A 80 -13.36 -23.89 -2.35
CA THR A 80 -14.39 -22.97 -2.84
C THR A 80 -14.60 -21.90 -1.78
N ASP A 81 -14.60 -20.64 -2.20
CA ASP A 81 -14.89 -19.46 -1.36
C ASP A 81 -14.07 -19.41 -0.06
N TYR A 82 -12.77 -19.77 -0.11
CA TYR A 82 -11.87 -19.75 1.06
C TYR A 82 -11.83 -18.38 1.76
N ASP A 83 -12.06 -17.32 1.00
CA ASP A 83 -12.16 -15.92 1.43
C ASP A 83 -13.61 -15.42 1.54
N PHE A 84 -14.57 -16.35 1.62
CA PHE A 84 -15.99 -16.09 1.78
C PHE A 84 -16.58 -15.19 0.68
N GLY A 85 -16.19 -15.40 -0.59
CA GLY A 85 -16.75 -14.68 -1.74
C GLY A 85 -16.15 -13.30 -1.99
N MET A 86 -15.20 -12.88 -1.16
CA MET A 86 -14.60 -11.55 -1.25
C MET A 86 -13.87 -11.34 -2.58
N SER A 87 -13.12 -12.32 -3.08
CA SER A 87 -12.39 -12.19 -4.36
C SER A 87 -13.28 -12.08 -5.60
N GLU A 88 -14.55 -12.49 -5.53
CA GLU A 88 -15.49 -12.33 -6.65
C GLU A 88 -15.97 -10.89 -6.82
N SER A 89 -15.96 -10.14 -5.72
CA SER A 89 -16.77 -8.94 -5.56
C SER A 89 -15.95 -7.72 -5.08
N VAL A 90 -14.86 -7.99 -4.37
CA VAL A 90 -13.87 -7.04 -3.89
C VAL A 90 -12.67 -7.05 -4.83
N PRO A 91 -12.41 -5.94 -5.54
CA PRO A 91 -11.21 -5.84 -6.33
C PRO A 91 -10.00 -5.93 -5.40
N GLY A 92 -9.16 -6.94 -5.60
CA GLY A 92 -7.91 -7.04 -4.85
C GLY A 92 -6.95 -5.96 -5.32
N TYR A 93 -7.13 -4.70 -4.96
CA TYR A 93 -6.12 -3.64 -5.10
C TYR A 93 -6.53 -2.43 -4.27
N PHE A 94 -5.55 -1.66 -3.80
CA PHE A 94 -5.85 -0.35 -3.24
C PHE A 94 -6.24 0.60 -4.38
N TYR A 95 -7.49 1.05 -4.37
CA TYR A 95 -8.08 1.93 -5.37
C TYR A 95 -7.49 3.34 -5.25
N THR A 96 -6.32 3.56 -5.86
CA THR A 96 -5.66 4.86 -5.91
C THR A 96 -6.06 5.71 -7.13
N GLU A 97 -6.71 5.11 -8.13
CA GLU A 97 -7.09 5.79 -9.37
C GLU A 97 -8.11 6.90 -9.15
N GLY A 98 -9.09 6.70 -8.26
CA GLY A 98 -10.04 7.77 -7.89
C GLY A 98 -9.34 8.98 -7.29
N VAL A 99 -8.35 8.72 -6.42
CA VAL A 99 -7.54 9.77 -5.77
C VAL A 99 -6.62 10.46 -6.79
N LYS A 100 -6.01 9.70 -7.72
CA LYS A 100 -5.21 10.22 -8.84
C LYS A 100 -6.04 11.12 -9.76
N ALA A 101 -7.23 10.67 -10.15
CA ALA A 101 -8.15 11.43 -11.00
C ALA A 101 -8.63 12.70 -10.30
N PHE A 102 -8.95 12.63 -9.01
CA PHE A 102 -9.30 13.80 -8.20
C PHE A 102 -8.15 14.80 -8.14
N ALA A 103 -6.93 14.38 -7.78
CA ALA A 103 -5.77 15.26 -7.66
C ALA A 103 -5.42 15.96 -8.99
N ASN A 104 -5.44 15.21 -10.11
CA ASN A 104 -5.25 15.76 -11.45
C ASN A 104 -6.32 16.80 -11.81
N SER A 105 -7.59 16.49 -11.53
CA SER A 105 -8.72 17.39 -11.81
C SER A 105 -8.67 18.65 -10.95
N ALA A 106 -8.30 18.51 -9.68
CA ALA A 106 -8.11 19.63 -8.75
C ALA A 106 -6.97 20.55 -9.19
N MET A 107 -5.82 19.99 -9.58
CA MET A 107 -4.68 20.75 -10.12
C MET A 107 -5.02 21.48 -11.41
N THR A 108 -5.73 20.82 -12.32
CA THR A 108 -6.18 21.43 -13.59
C THR A 108 -7.15 22.59 -13.33
N SER A 109 -8.09 22.40 -12.39
CA SER A 109 -9.06 23.42 -11.98
C SER A 109 -8.38 24.62 -11.32
N ALA A 110 -7.43 24.38 -10.41
CA ALA A 110 -6.65 25.42 -9.74
C ALA A 110 -5.83 26.23 -10.75
N SER A 111 -5.16 25.55 -11.69
CA SER A 111 -4.35 26.18 -12.73
C SER A 111 -5.19 27.04 -13.67
N ALA A 112 -6.37 26.55 -14.07
CA ALA A 112 -7.31 27.31 -14.90
C ALA A 112 -7.79 28.60 -14.21
N ALA A 113 -8.18 28.52 -12.93
CA ALA A 113 -8.57 29.68 -12.13
C ALA A 113 -7.39 30.65 -11.90
N SER A 114 -6.17 30.13 -11.69
CA SER A 114 -4.96 30.95 -11.54
C SER A 114 -4.61 31.71 -12.82
N ASN A 115 -4.79 31.10 -13.99
CA ASN A 115 -4.59 31.77 -15.27
C ASN A 115 -5.60 32.91 -15.47
N VAL A 116 -6.86 32.69 -15.10
CA VAL A 116 -7.91 33.74 -15.11
C VAL A 116 -7.50 34.90 -14.19
N TYR A 117 -7.05 34.63 -12.96
CA TYR A 117 -6.60 35.66 -12.03
C TYR A 117 -5.36 36.42 -12.51
N THR A 118 -4.35 35.71 -12.99
CA THR A 118 -3.10 36.33 -13.47
C THR A 118 -3.35 37.24 -14.68
N SER A 119 -4.20 36.78 -15.60
CA SER A 119 -4.60 37.59 -16.75
C SER A 119 -5.57 38.72 -16.38
N SER A 120 -6.38 38.59 -15.32
CA SER A 120 -7.21 39.68 -14.77
C SER A 120 -6.33 40.83 -14.23
N ILE A 121 -5.23 40.51 -13.55
CA ILE A 121 -4.22 41.48 -13.11
C ILE A 121 -3.55 42.13 -14.34
N ALA A 122 -3.18 41.35 -15.34
CA ALA A 122 -2.51 41.86 -16.54
C ALA A 122 -3.37 42.88 -17.30
N ILE A 123 -4.67 42.61 -17.48
CA ILE A 123 -5.58 43.59 -18.10
C ILE A 123 -5.80 44.82 -17.22
N ASN A 124 -5.93 44.67 -15.90
CA ASN A 124 -6.03 45.82 -15.00
C ASN A 124 -4.79 46.73 -15.12
N ASN A 125 -3.59 46.15 -15.17
CA ASN A 125 -2.34 46.89 -15.37
C ASN A 125 -2.27 47.56 -16.74
N ALA A 126 -2.73 46.89 -17.81
CA ALA A 126 -2.78 47.46 -19.15
C ALA A 126 -3.76 48.64 -19.25
N ILE A 127 -4.93 48.55 -18.58
CA ILE A 127 -5.92 49.63 -18.49
C ILE A 127 -5.33 50.82 -17.72
N ALA A 128 -4.67 50.57 -16.59
CA ALA A 128 -4.05 51.60 -15.77
C ALA A 128 -2.88 52.31 -16.49
N ALA A 129 -2.08 51.57 -17.25
CA ALA A 129 -0.95 52.10 -18.02
C ALA A 129 -1.35 52.69 -19.39
N ASP A 130 -2.61 52.55 -19.78
CA ASP A 130 -3.14 52.89 -21.10
C ASP A 130 -2.31 52.34 -22.28
N ARG A 131 -1.85 51.09 -22.17
CA ARG A 131 -0.99 50.47 -23.17
C ARG A 131 -1.22 48.96 -23.25
N GLY A 132 -1.34 48.43 -24.46
CA GLY A 132 -1.47 46.98 -24.70
C GLY A 132 -2.81 46.36 -24.29
N ILE A 133 -3.83 47.18 -24.05
CA ILE A 133 -5.15 46.78 -23.51
C ILE A 133 -5.80 45.68 -24.33
N ARG A 134 -5.82 45.81 -25.66
CA ARG A 134 -6.42 44.81 -26.55
C ARG A 134 -5.77 43.44 -26.39
N SER A 135 -4.43 43.40 -26.42
CA SER A 135 -3.67 42.15 -26.26
C SER A 135 -3.91 41.50 -24.89
N ALA A 136 -3.84 42.30 -23.82
CA ALA A 136 -4.08 41.80 -22.47
C ALA A 136 -5.52 41.30 -22.27
N PHE A 137 -6.51 41.94 -22.92
CA PHE A 137 -7.90 41.50 -22.86
C PHE A 137 -8.12 40.21 -23.64
N ASP A 138 -7.47 40.05 -24.79
CA ASP A 138 -7.53 38.81 -25.57
C ASP A 138 -6.91 37.63 -24.81
N GLU A 139 -5.81 37.85 -24.08
CA GLU A 139 -5.22 36.87 -23.16
C GLU A 139 -6.17 36.51 -22.00
N TYR A 140 -6.83 37.51 -21.40
CA TYR A 140 -7.82 37.30 -20.35
C TYR A 140 -9.06 36.52 -20.85
N ALA A 141 -9.61 36.92 -21.99
CA ALA A 141 -10.73 36.24 -22.64
C ALA A 141 -10.39 34.79 -22.97
N ASN A 142 -9.19 34.55 -23.53
CA ASN A 142 -8.71 33.19 -23.79
C ASN A 142 -8.58 32.37 -22.50
N SER A 143 -8.08 32.97 -21.42
CA SER A 143 -8.01 32.31 -20.11
C SER A 143 -9.39 31.93 -19.58
N LEU A 144 -10.41 32.80 -19.76
CA LEU A 144 -11.80 32.50 -19.41
C LEU A 144 -12.40 31.39 -20.30
N TYR A 145 -12.09 31.36 -21.60
CA TYR A 145 -12.56 30.30 -22.49
C TYR A 145 -11.96 28.94 -22.14
N GLN A 146 -10.66 28.90 -21.84
CA GLN A 146 -9.99 27.69 -21.35
C GLN A 146 -10.52 27.27 -19.98
N ALA A 147 -10.75 28.22 -19.06
CA ALA A 147 -11.32 27.90 -17.76
C ALA A 147 -12.78 27.41 -17.87
N ASN A 148 -13.55 27.86 -18.86
CA ASN A 148 -14.92 27.39 -19.09
C ASN A 148 -14.99 25.89 -19.49
N SER A 149 -13.97 25.35 -20.15
CA SER A 149 -13.93 23.91 -20.47
C SER A 149 -13.65 23.02 -19.25
N VAL A 150 -13.09 23.60 -18.17
CA VAL A 150 -12.72 22.89 -16.93
C VAL A 150 -13.72 23.16 -15.80
N LEU A 151 -14.05 24.43 -15.57
CA LEU A 151 -14.87 24.91 -14.44
C LEU A 151 -16.36 25.11 -14.81
N GLY A 152 -16.70 24.99 -16.10
CA GLY A 152 -18.07 24.98 -16.60
C GLY A 152 -18.91 26.19 -16.17
N ALA A 153 -20.06 25.92 -15.55
CA ALA A 153 -21.09 26.91 -15.25
C ALA A 153 -20.60 28.11 -14.40
N ALA A 154 -19.57 27.92 -13.58
CA ALA A 154 -19.01 28.98 -12.74
C ALA A 154 -18.31 30.08 -13.57
N VAL A 155 -17.75 29.75 -14.73
CA VAL A 155 -16.97 30.67 -15.59
C VAL A 155 -17.79 31.18 -16.77
N LYS A 156 -18.80 30.41 -17.19
CA LYS A 156 -19.59 30.69 -18.39
C LYS A 156 -20.10 32.14 -18.50
N PRO A 157 -20.67 32.77 -17.46
CA PRO A 157 -21.14 34.16 -17.57
C PRO A 157 -20.02 35.15 -17.89
N ALA A 158 -18.84 34.97 -17.28
CA ALA A 158 -17.67 35.81 -17.54
C ALA A 158 -17.10 35.56 -18.95
N ALA A 159 -17.05 34.31 -19.40
CA ALA A 159 -16.64 33.94 -20.76
C ALA A 159 -17.59 34.53 -21.82
N ASP A 160 -18.91 34.39 -21.64
CA ASP A 160 -19.90 34.98 -22.55
C ASP A 160 -19.78 36.51 -22.59
N GLY A 161 -19.55 37.14 -21.43
CA GLY A 161 -19.30 38.59 -21.32
C GLY A 161 -18.03 39.02 -22.06
N ALA A 162 -16.94 38.26 -21.93
CA ALA A 162 -15.69 38.51 -22.67
C ALA A 162 -15.90 38.42 -24.18
N ALA A 163 -16.67 37.42 -24.66
CA ALA A 163 -16.98 37.26 -26.09
C ALA A 163 -17.80 38.44 -26.64
N GLN A 164 -18.76 38.95 -25.87
CA GLN A 164 -19.53 40.14 -26.25
C GLN A 164 -18.65 41.38 -26.35
N ILE A 165 -17.70 41.56 -25.41
CA ILE A 165 -16.76 42.68 -25.44
C ILE A 165 -15.79 42.55 -26.60
N GLN A 166 -15.22 41.37 -26.87
CA GLN A 166 -14.36 41.13 -28.04
C GLN A 166 -15.10 41.44 -29.34
N SER A 167 -16.35 40.99 -29.48
CA SER A 167 -17.19 41.29 -30.64
C SER A 167 -17.42 42.80 -30.81
N ALA A 168 -17.78 43.50 -29.73
CA ALA A 168 -17.96 44.95 -29.74
C ALA A 168 -16.66 45.72 -30.05
N ALA A 169 -15.53 45.27 -29.49
CA ALA A 169 -14.21 45.86 -29.73
C ALA A 169 -13.77 45.65 -31.19
N ASN A 170 -13.99 44.46 -31.76
CA ASN A 170 -13.70 44.17 -33.16
C ASN A 170 -14.61 44.96 -34.11
N ALA A 171 -15.89 45.13 -33.77
CA ALA A 171 -16.80 45.99 -34.53
C ALA A 171 -16.36 47.45 -34.52
N ALA A 172 -15.97 47.98 -33.35
CA ALA A 172 -15.44 49.33 -33.21
C ALA A 172 -14.11 49.50 -33.96
N ALA A 173 -13.21 48.52 -33.88
CA ALA A 173 -11.95 48.52 -34.61
C ALA A 173 -12.18 48.51 -36.12
N THR A 174 -13.09 47.68 -36.62
CA THR A 174 -13.41 47.58 -38.05
C THR A 174 -13.99 48.89 -38.57
N LEU A 175 -14.91 49.51 -37.80
CA LEU A 175 -15.49 50.80 -38.15
C LEU A 175 -14.42 51.91 -38.19
N ALA A 176 -13.58 52.01 -37.15
CA ALA A 176 -12.53 53.02 -37.08
C ALA A 176 -11.44 52.82 -38.15
N THR A 177 -11.06 51.57 -38.42
CA THR A 177 -10.13 51.20 -39.50
C THR A 177 -10.71 51.61 -40.85
N GLY A 178 -11.98 51.28 -41.11
CA GLY A 178 -12.67 51.63 -42.37
C GLY A 178 -12.80 53.14 -42.57
N GLN A 179 -13.18 53.88 -41.53
CA GLN A 179 -13.27 55.35 -41.58
C GLN A 179 -11.90 55.99 -41.82
N THR A 180 -10.87 55.55 -41.10
CA THR A 180 -9.51 56.08 -41.24
C THR A 180 -8.90 55.72 -42.59
N ALA A 181 -9.05 54.49 -43.06
CA ALA A 181 -8.58 54.07 -44.39
C ALA A 181 -9.27 54.85 -45.51
N THR A 182 -10.59 55.09 -45.40
CA THR A 182 -11.34 55.92 -46.35
C THR A 182 -10.83 57.35 -46.35
N LEU A 183 -10.67 57.96 -45.17
CA LEU A 183 -10.14 59.31 -45.02
C LEU A 183 -8.75 59.46 -45.66
N TYR A 184 -7.83 58.55 -45.34
CA TYR A 184 -6.46 58.55 -45.84
C TYR A 184 -6.40 58.28 -47.36
N THR A 185 -7.22 57.37 -47.87
CA THR A 185 -7.27 57.06 -49.31
C THR A 185 -7.86 58.24 -50.10
N THR A 186 -8.90 58.90 -49.58
CA THR A 186 -9.46 60.13 -50.17
C THR A 186 -8.44 61.26 -50.16
N ALA A 187 -7.72 61.46 -49.05
CA ALA A 187 -6.65 62.44 -48.95
C ALA A 187 -5.49 62.17 -49.94
N LEU A 188 -5.06 60.91 -50.05
CA LEU A 188 -4.00 60.47 -50.97
C LEU A 188 -4.41 60.66 -52.43
N THR A 189 -5.66 60.31 -52.77
CA THR A 189 -6.19 60.46 -54.14
C THR A 189 -6.33 61.93 -54.51
N ALA A 190 -6.90 62.75 -53.63
CA ALA A 190 -7.02 64.19 -53.84
C ALA A 190 -5.65 64.87 -53.95
N GLY A 191 -4.70 64.49 -53.08
CA GLY A 191 -3.32 64.95 -53.12
C GLY A 191 -2.63 64.57 -54.42
N LYS A 192 -2.77 63.32 -54.88
CA LYS A 192 -2.20 62.82 -56.14
C LYS A 192 -2.72 63.58 -57.34
N ILE A 193 -4.05 63.76 -57.45
CA ILE A 193 -4.67 64.51 -58.54
C ILE A 193 -4.17 65.96 -58.52
N ALA A 194 -4.17 66.60 -57.36
CA ALA A 194 -3.71 67.98 -57.23
C ALA A 194 -2.22 68.14 -57.57
N SER A 195 -1.35 67.22 -57.13
CA SER A 195 0.06 67.19 -57.52
C SER A 195 0.22 67.09 -59.03
N GLN A 196 -0.50 66.16 -59.67
CA GLN A 196 -0.44 65.95 -61.13
C GLN A 196 -0.97 67.16 -61.91
N THR A 197 -2.08 67.75 -61.47
CA THR A 197 -2.64 68.97 -62.06
C THR A 197 -1.68 70.14 -61.91
N TYR A 198 -1.06 70.30 -60.75
CA TYR A 198 -0.12 71.39 -60.47
C TYR A 198 1.19 71.20 -61.26
N GLU A 199 1.72 69.98 -61.35
CA GLU A 199 2.88 69.64 -62.19
C GLU A 199 2.59 69.86 -63.70
N ALA A 200 1.39 69.50 -64.16
CA ALA A 200 0.95 69.76 -65.52
C ALA A 200 0.84 71.26 -65.80
N ALA A 201 0.31 72.03 -64.85
CA ALA A 201 0.25 73.50 -64.91
C ALA A 201 1.64 74.14 -64.96
N ILE A 202 2.62 73.62 -64.19
CA ILE A 202 4.02 74.06 -64.28
C ILE A 202 4.59 73.78 -65.67
N LYS A 203 4.39 72.57 -66.22
CA LYS A 203 4.84 72.20 -67.57
C LYS A 203 4.20 73.08 -68.65
N ALA A 204 2.91 73.41 -68.49
CA ALA A 204 2.16 74.29 -69.39
C ALA A 204 2.44 75.79 -69.16
N LYS A 205 3.22 76.14 -68.12
CA LYS A 205 3.47 77.52 -67.66
C LYS A 205 2.19 78.30 -67.33
N ASP A 206 1.18 77.62 -66.79
CA ASP A 206 -0.07 78.22 -66.37
C ASP A 206 0.11 79.03 -65.08
N MET A 207 0.21 80.35 -65.24
CA MET A 207 0.37 81.32 -64.17
C MET A 207 -0.83 81.37 -63.21
N ALA A 208 -2.03 80.96 -63.63
CA ALA A 208 -3.23 81.03 -62.81
C ALA A 208 -3.27 79.91 -61.75
N VAL A 209 -2.69 78.75 -62.08
CA VAL A 209 -2.68 77.58 -61.20
C VAL A 209 -1.33 77.41 -60.50
N ALA A 210 -0.21 77.62 -61.21
CA ALA A 210 1.15 77.36 -60.70
C ALA A 210 2.02 78.62 -60.54
N GLY A 211 1.41 79.81 -60.48
CA GLY A 211 2.11 81.09 -60.49
C GLY A 211 3.21 81.24 -59.41
N GLU A 212 2.96 80.78 -58.18
CA GLU A 212 3.96 80.80 -57.09
C GLU A 212 5.20 79.94 -57.43
N ALA A 213 4.99 78.72 -57.94
CA ALA A 213 6.07 77.81 -58.30
C ALA A 213 6.84 78.28 -59.54
N LEU A 214 6.13 78.77 -60.56
CA LEU A 214 6.75 79.31 -61.78
C LEU A 214 7.60 80.55 -61.49
N ALA A 215 7.16 81.41 -60.58
CA ALA A 215 7.95 82.54 -60.10
C ALA A 215 9.19 82.10 -59.31
N ALA A 216 9.07 81.06 -58.47
CA ALA A 216 10.19 80.49 -57.73
C ALA A 216 11.23 79.82 -58.66
N ILE A 217 10.78 79.04 -59.65
CA ILE A 217 11.64 78.44 -60.68
C ILE A 217 12.36 79.54 -61.49
N ALA A 218 11.62 80.56 -61.93
CA ALA A 218 12.17 81.66 -62.72
C ALA A 218 13.19 82.52 -61.95
N SER A 219 13.14 82.51 -60.62
CA SER A 219 14.06 83.23 -59.73
C SER A 219 15.19 82.37 -59.14
N ASP A 220 15.17 81.05 -59.33
CA ASP A 220 16.22 80.14 -58.87
C ASP A 220 17.49 80.30 -59.72
N LYS A 221 18.59 80.64 -59.04
CA LYS A 221 19.87 80.94 -59.68
C LYS A 221 20.44 79.72 -60.43
N ASP A 222 20.23 78.52 -59.89
CA ASP A 222 20.75 77.28 -60.49
C ASP A 222 19.93 76.87 -61.72
N TYR A 223 18.62 77.13 -61.71
CA TYR A 223 17.75 77.00 -62.89
C TYR A 223 18.16 77.98 -63.98
N GLN A 224 18.33 79.26 -63.65
CA GLN A 224 18.79 80.28 -64.60
C GLN A 224 20.17 79.93 -65.18
N ALA A 225 21.09 79.44 -64.35
CA ALA A 225 22.41 78.98 -64.79
C ALA A 225 22.32 77.78 -65.74
N ALA A 226 21.46 76.79 -65.44
CA ALA A 226 21.25 75.62 -66.30
C ALA A 226 20.60 75.97 -67.65
N VAL A 227 19.62 76.90 -67.66
CA VAL A 227 19.00 77.42 -68.89
C VAL A 227 20.00 78.22 -69.73
N ALA A 228 20.81 79.08 -69.10
CA ALA A 228 21.87 79.84 -69.79
C ALA A 228 22.95 78.91 -70.38
N ALA A 229 23.26 77.80 -69.69
CA ALA A 229 24.14 76.75 -70.18
C ALA A 229 23.50 75.82 -71.23
N GLN A 230 22.24 76.07 -71.62
CA GLN A 230 21.43 75.23 -72.52
C GLN A 230 21.35 73.75 -72.09
N ASN A 231 21.60 73.46 -70.81
CA ASN A 231 21.49 72.12 -70.25
C ASN A 231 20.04 71.86 -69.84
N LEU A 232 19.24 71.45 -70.81
CA LEU A 232 17.80 71.24 -70.63
C LEU A 232 17.50 70.21 -69.52
N ALA A 233 18.31 69.16 -69.39
CA ALA A 233 18.13 68.13 -68.37
C ALA A 233 18.38 68.68 -66.95
N ALA A 234 19.47 69.45 -66.76
CA ALA A 234 19.77 70.09 -65.47
C ALA A 234 18.75 71.18 -65.12
N ALA A 235 18.28 71.95 -66.11
CA ALA A 235 17.23 72.94 -65.92
C ALA A 235 15.88 72.29 -65.55
N GLN A 236 15.51 71.18 -66.19
CA GLN A 236 14.29 70.43 -65.86
C GLN A 236 14.37 69.78 -64.47
N ALA A 237 15.50 69.16 -64.13
CA ALA A 237 15.72 68.57 -62.81
C ALA A 237 15.68 69.63 -61.70
N ARG A 238 16.32 70.80 -61.92
CA ARG A 238 16.31 71.90 -60.96
C ARG A 238 14.93 72.56 -60.84
N ALA A 239 14.20 72.74 -61.94
CA ALA A 239 12.83 73.23 -61.92
C ALA A 239 11.91 72.29 -61.13
N ALA A 240 12.04 70.97 -61.31
CA ALA A 240 11.28 69.99 -60.55
C ALA A 240 11.60 70.05 -59.05
N ALA A 241 12.88 70.18 -58.69
CA ALA A 241 13.32 70.29 -57.29
C ALA A 241 12.77 71.57 -56.62
N VAL A 242 12.85 72.73 -57.29
CA VAL A 242 12.32 74.01 -56.77
C VAL A 242 10.80 74.00 -56.70
N ALA A 243 10.13 73.32 -57.63
CA ALA A 243 8.67 73.16 -57.64
C ALA A 243 8.15 72.26 -56.51
N THR A 244 8.96 71.32 -56.02
CA THR A 244 8.52 70.23 -55.12
C THR A 244 7.76 70.73 -53.88
N PRO A 245 8.24 71.74 -53.11
CA PRO A 245 7.51 72.25 -51.94
C PRO A 245 6.14 72.86 -52.30
N TYR A 246 6.00 73.44 -53.49
CA TYR A 246 4.75 74.04 -53.96
C TYR A 246 3.75 72.98 -54.43
N VAL A 247 4.23 71.93 -55.11
CA VAL A 247 3.44 70.75 -55.47
C VAL A 247 2.93 70.05 -54.20
N MET A 248 3.80 69.85 -53.20
CA MET A 248 3.40 69.27 -51.90
C MET A 248 2.39 70.15 -51.16
N LYS A 249 2.58 71.48 -51.14
CA LYS A 249 1.63 72.43 -50.55
C LYS A 249 0.26 72.39 -51.24
N ALA A 250 0.23 72.30 -52.57
CA ALA A 250 -1.00 72.15 -53.34
C ALA A 250 -1.71 70.82 -53.02
N ALA A 251 -0.95 69.72 -52.92
CA ALA A 251 -1.45 68.41 -52.54
C ALA A 251 -2.05 68.40 -51.12
N LEU A 252 -1.36 69.00 -50.14
CA LEU A 252 -1.83 69.14 -48.76
C LEU A 252 -3.10 69.99 -48.67
N ASN A 253 -3.18 71.10 -49.41
CA ASN A 253 -4.40 71.94 -49.45
C ASN A 253 -5.59 71.21 -50.09
N ALA A 254 -5.35 70.41 -51.14
CA ALA A 254 -6.38 69.59 -51.76
C ALA A 254 -6.86 68.47 -50.81
N ALA A 255 -5.93 67.79 -50.13
CA ALA A 255 -6.24 66.81 -49.09
C ALA A 255 -7.03 67.46 -47.93
N LYS A 256 -6.65 68.68 -47.51
CA LYS A 256 -7.37 69.47 -46.51
C LYS A 256 -8.81 69.80 -46.93
N THR A 257 -8.98 70.16 -48.20
CA THR A 257 -10.30 70.54 -48.73
C THR A 257 -11.23 69.34 -48.83
N GLN A 258 -10.70 68.18 -49.24
CA GLN A 258 -11.50 66.97 -49.49
C GLN A 258 -11.70 66.09 -48.24
N ALA A 259 -10.74 66.10 -47.31
CA ALA A 259 -10.74 65.23 -46.13
C ALA A 259 -10.47 65.99 -44.81
N GLY A 260 -10.59 67.32 -44.82
CA GLY A 260 -10.41 68.17 -43.64
C GLY A 260 -8.96 68.24 -43.15
N ASP A 261 -8.74 68.88 -42.00
CA ASP A 261 -7.42 68.99 -41.37
C ASP A 261 -6.76 67.63 -41.12
N SER A 262 -7.55 66.61 -40.78
CA SER A 262 -7.09 65.23 -40.61
C SER A 262 -6.60 64.59 -41.91
N GLY A 263 -7.22 64.93 -43.06
CA GLY A 263 -6.76 64.50 -44.39
C GLY A 263 -5.43 65.15 -44.78
N ALA A 264 -5.22 66.42 -44.42
CA ALA A 264 -3.95 67.10 -44.63
C ALA A 264 -2.83 66.48 -43.79
N ALA A 265 -3.12 66.21 -42.50
CA ALA A 265 -2.19 65.53 -41.60
C ALA A 265 -1.86 64.11 -42.06
N ALA A 266 -2.85 63.37 -42.60
CA ALA A 266 -2.66 62.05 -43.19
C ALA A 266 -1.66 62.06 -44.35
N LEU A 267 -1.84 62.99 -45.30
CA LEU A 267 -0.93 63.13 -46.43
C LEU A 267 0.45 63.64 -45.99
N GLN A 268 0.52 64.48 -44.96
CA GLN A 268 1.78 64.92 -44.36
C GLN A 268 2.54 63.75 -43.72
N ALA A 269 1.86 62.81 -43.07
CA ALA A 269 2.47 61.61 -42.52
C ALA A 269 3.04 60.69 -43.60
N VAL A 270 2.36 60.58 -44.75
CA VAL A 270 2.89 59.88 -45.94
C VAL A 270 4.17 60.55 -46.43
N PHE A 271 4.17 61.89 -46.52
CA PHE A 271 5.37 62.63 -46.91
C PHE A 271 6.48 62.55 -45.88
N ALA A 272 6.20 62.30 -44.60
CA ALA A 272 7.22 62.12 -43.59
C ALA A 272 7.79 60.69 -43.52
N ASP A 273 7.19 59.73 -44.25
CA ASP A 273 7.59 58.33 -44.20
C ASP A 273 8.92 58.09 -44.93
N PRO A 274 9.93 57.47 -44.27
CA PRO A 274 11.25 57.24 -44.86
C PRO A 274 11.22 56.40 -46.13
N ASP A 275 10.33 55.41 -46.22
CA ASP A 275 10.23 54.51 -47.37
C ASP A 275 9.58 55.24 -48.56
N TYR A 276 8.59 56.09 -48.27
CA TYR A 276 8.01 57.01 -49.25
C TYR A 276 9.06 57.99 -49.79
N GLN A 277 9.83 58.63 -48.91
CA GLN A 277 10.87 59.58 -49.29
C GLN A 277 11.98 58.92 -50.12
N ALA A 278 12.43 57.72 -49.72
CA ALA A 278 13.42 56.94 -50.46
C ALA A 278 12.91 56.54 -51.86
N ALA A 279 11.66 56.11 -51.97
CA ALA A 279 11.05 55.74 -53.25
C ALA A 279 10.89 56.94 -54.20
N MET A 280 10.48 58.10 -53.67
CA MET A 280 10.38 59.34 -54.43
C MET A 280 11.75 59.83 -54.92
N ALA A 281 12.80 59.73 -54.09
CA ALA A 281 14.17 60.07 -54.48
C ALA A 281 14.73 59.16 -55.57
N ALA A 282 14.32 57.88 -55.59
CA ALA A 282 14.70 56.92 -56.63
C ALA A 282 13.87 57.03 -57.92
N GLY A 283 12.86 57.91 -57.97
CA GLY A 283 11.93 58.02 -59.09
C GLY A 283 11.02 56.80 -59.28
N ASN A 284 10.90 55.94 -58.27
CA ASN A 284 10.11 54.71 -58.33
C ASN A 284 8.69 54.95 -57.80
N THR A 285 7.79 55.30 -58.71
CA THR A 285 6.40 55.64 -58.39
C THR A 285 5.61 54.48 -57.79
N ALA A 286 5.87 53.23 -58.20
CA ALA A 286 5.21 52.06 -57.64
C ALA A 286 5.62 51.79 -56.18
N ALA A 287 6.91 51.97 -55.86
CA ALA A 287 7.40 51.85 -54.49
C ALA A 287 6.87 52.98 -53.58
N ALA A 288 6.72 54.20 -54.11
CA ALA A 288 6.15 55.32 -53.36
C ALA A 288 4.65 55.10 -53.07
N GLU A 289 3.90 54.53 -54.02
CA GLU A 289 2.50 54.14 -53.80
C GLU A 289 2.37 53.03 -52.76
N ALA A 290 3.26 52.03 -52.78
CA ALA A 290 3.27 50.96 -51.78
C ALA A 290 3.61 51.49 -50.37
N ALA A 291 4.59 52.37 -50.24
CA ALA A 291 4.94 53.00 -48.96
C ALA A 291 3.81 53.91 -48.43
N ALA A 292 3.18 54.71 -49.29
CA ALA A 292 2.03 55.51 -48.92
C ALA A 292 0.86 54.63 -48.42
N GLN A 293 0.59 53.51 -49.12
CA GLN A 293 -0.42 52.54 -48.70
C GLN A 293 -0.07 51.87 -47.35
N ALA A 294 1.21 51.60 -47.09
CA ALA A 294 1.67 51.07 -45.82
C ALA A 294 1.41 52.03 -44.65
N VAL A 295 1.59 53.34 -44.86
CA VAL A 295 1.24 54.38 -43.88
C VAL A 295 -0.28 54.39 -43.62
N VAL A 296 -1.11 54.23 -44.65
CA VAL A 296 -2.58 54.11 -44.49
C VAL A 296 -2.93 52.90 -43.62
N VAL A 297 -2.36 51.73 -43.92
CA VAL A 297 -2.62 50.50 -43.16
C VAL A 297 -2.19 50.66 -41.69
N LYS A 298 -1.01 51.25 -41.44
CA LYS A 298 -0.50 51.50 -40.09
C LYS A 298 -1.38 52.46 -39.28
N ALA A 299 -1.80 53.58 -39.90
CA ALA A 299 -2.67 54.56 -39.25
C ALA A 299 -4.08 54.00 -39.01
N ALA A 300 -4.65 53.27 -39.97
CA ALA A 300 -5.94 52.63 -39.84
C ALA A 300 -5.93 51.54 -38.76
N GLY A 301 -4.85 50.74 -38.67
CA GLY A 301 -4.65 49.76 -37.60
C GLY A 301 -4.57 50.41 -36.22
N ALA A 302 -3.79 51.49 -36.07
CA ALA A 302 -3.68 52.22 -34.79
C ALA A 302 -5.00 52.86 -34.35
N ALA A 303 -5.79 53.39 -35.28
CA ALA A 303 -7.14 53.89 -35.01
C ALA A 303 -8.09 52.76 -34.58
N GLY A 304 -8.00 51.61 -35.24
CA GLY A 304 -8.72 50.39 -34.87
C GLY A 304 -8.41 49.92 -33.45
N ASP A 305 -7.12 49.86 -33.08
CA ASP A 305 -6.68 49.46 -31.74
C ASP A 305 -7.10 50.45 -30.65
N THR A 306 -7.07 51.75 -30.95
CA THR A 306 -7.53 52.79 -30.03
C THR A 306 -9.03 52.65 -29.76
N ALA A 307 -9.84 52.44 -30.81
CA ALA A 307 -11.27 52.24 -30.69
C ALA A 307 -11.63 50.96 -29.93
N ALA A 308 -10.95 49.83 -30.23
CA ALA A 308 -11.10 48.59 -29.48
C ALA A 308 -10.75 48.76 -28.00
N SER A 309 -9.63 49.42 -27.70
CA SER A 309 -9.17 49.66 -26.32
C SER A 309 -10.16 50.52 -25.53
N GLY A 310 -10.81 51.51 -26.18
CA GLY A 310 -11.87 52.30 -25.57
C GLY A 310 -13.09 51.45 -25.16
N VAL A 311 -13.56 50.58 -26.04
CA VAL A 311 -14.68 49.66 -25.73
C VAL A 311 -14.33 48.72 -24.58
N ILE A 312 -13.10 48.18 -24.57
CA ILE A 312 -12.63 47.27 -23.51
C ILE A 312 -12.58 48.00 -22.17
N LYS A 313 -11.98 49.20 -22.10
CA LYS A 313 -11.94 50.02 -20.87
C LYS A 313 -13.33 50.26 -20.27
N ASP A 314 -14.30 50.59 -21.12
CA ASP A 314 -15.65 50.93 -20.68
C ASP A 314 -16.44 49.73 -20.15
N LYS A 315 -16.13 48.52 -20.63
CA LYS A 315 -16.98 47.33 -20.41
C LYS A 315 -16.33 46.17 -19.67
N ALA A 316 -15.00 46.13 -19.52
CA ALA A 316 -14.31 44.97 -18.96
C ALA A 316 -14.44 44.83 -17.44
N ALA A 317 -14.70 45.92 -16.71
CA ALA A 317 -14.66 45.90 -15.23
C ALA A 317 -15.55 44.83 -14.56
N PRO A 318 -16.83 44.63 -14.96
CA PRO A 318 -17.66 43.56 -14.37
C PRO A 318 -17.15 42.14 -14.69
N VAL A 319 -16.56 41.95 -15.88
CA VAL A 319 -16.02 40.65 -16.31
C VAL A 319 -14.72 40.35 -15.56
N ILE A 320 -13.89 41.36 -15.29
CA ILE A 320 -12.67 41.26 -14.48
C ILE A 320 -13.02 40.88 -13.03
N ALA A 321 -14.01 41.55 -12.42
CA ALA A 321 -14.48 41.21 -11.07
C ALA A 321 -15.06 39.78 -10.98
N GLY A 322 -15.68 39.30 -12.07
CA GLY A 322 -16.10 37.90 -12.20
C GLY A 322 -14.91 36.93 -12.13
N GLY A 323 -13.78 37.26 -12.77
CA GLY A 323 -12.54 36.48 -12.70
C GLY A 323 -12.00 36.34 -11.28
N ASP A 324 -11.99 37.42 -10.52
CA ASP A 324 -11.56 37.40 -9.11
C ASP A 324 -12.49 36.54 -8.25
N THR A 325 -13.81 36.58 -8.52
CA THR A 325 -14.79 35.73 -7.85
C THR A 325 -14.58 34.25 -8.16
N ILE A 326 -14.25 33.91 -9.41
CA ILE A 326 -13.92 32.54 -9.84
C ILE A 326 -12.67 32.05 -9.09
N ALA A 327 -11.62 32.86 -9.05
CA ALA A 327 -10.37 32.52 -8.36
C ALA A 327 -10.56 32.35 -6.85
N ALA A 328 -11.27 33.28 -6.19
CA ALA A 328 -11.60 33.18 -4.77
C ALA A 328 -12.44 31.92 -4.46
N SER A 329 -13.45 31.63 -5.28
CA SER A 329 -14.31 30.46 -5.10
C SER A 329 -13.56 29.15 -5.29
N ALA A 330 -12.64 29.09 -6.27
CA ALA A 330 -11.78 27.94 -6.48
C ALA A 330 -10.81 27.74 -5.31
N ALA A 331 -10.17 28.82 -4.85
CA ALA A 331 -9.28 28.79 -3.69
C ALA A 331 -10.01 28.33 -2.42
N ALA A 332 -11.21 28.85 -2.15
CA ALA A 332 -12.02 28.47 -0.99
C ALA A 332 -12.37 26.98 -0.97
N LYS A 333 -12.77 26.43 -2.13
CA LYS A 333 -13.09 25.00 -2.25
C LYS A 333 -11.88 24.10 -2.09
N ILE A 334 -10.73 24.49 -2.65
CA ILE A 334 -9.51 23.68 -2.60
C ILE A 334 -8.88 23.70 -1.21
N THR A 335 -8.84 24.87 -0.57
CA THR A 335 -8.17 25.05 0.74
C THR A 335 -9.10 24.85 1.93
N GLY A 336 -10.41 24.70 1.71
CA GLY A 336 -11.42 24.66 2.77
C GLY A 336 -11.58 25.99 3.53
N ASN A 337 -10.94 27.07 3.08
CA ASN A 337 -11.04 28.39 3.71
C ASN A 337 -12.22 29.17 3.12
N PRO A 338 -13.35 29.35 3.86
CA PRO A 338 -14.50 30.09 3.36
C PRO A 338 -14.19 31.58 3.09
N ASP A 339 -13.14 32.13 3.70
CA ASP A 339 -12.72 33.52 3.57
C ASP A 339 -11.60 33.74 2.52
N ALA A 340 -11.33 32.74 1.68
CA ALA A 340 -10.30 32.84 0.66
C ALA A 340 -10.59 33.96 -0.34
N VAL A 341 -9.57 34.76 -0.66
CA VAL A 341 -9.63 35.81 -1.69
C VAL A 341 -8.95 35.33 -2.97
N ALA A 342 -9.13 36.06 -4.07
CA ALA A 342 -8.57 35.69 -5.38
C ALA A 342 -7.05 35.44 -5.34
N ALA A 343 -6.30 36.19 -4.53
CA ALA A 343 -4.85 36.02 -4.36
C ALA A 343 -4.45 34.66 -3.78
N ASN A 344 -5.33 34.00 -3.00
CA ASN A 344 -5.07 32.67 -2.44
C ASN A 344 -5.11 31.55 -3.49
N ILE A 345 -5.48 31.83 -4.75
CA ILE A 345 -5.44 30.83 -5.80
C ILE A 345 -4.01 30.30 -6.03
N MET A 346 -2.98 31.11 -5.77
CA MET A 346 -1.58 30.68 -5.84
C MET A 346 -1.26 29.61 -4.79
N ASP A 347 -1.79 29.76 -3.57
CA ASP A 347 -1.65 28.78 -2.49
C ASP A 347 -2.37 27.47 -2.87
N ALA A 348 -3.57 27.58 -3.45
CA ALA A 348 -4.33 26.44 -3.94
C ALA A 348 -3.63 25.68 -5.09
N VAL A 349 -2.96 26.39 -6.01
CA VAL A 349 -2.13 25.77 -7.07
C VAL A 349 -0.93 25.05 -6.46
N ALA A 350 -0.23 25.68 -5.52
CA ALA A 350 0.91 25.05 -4.84
C ALA A 350 0.48 23.78 -4.09
N TYR A 351 -0.62 23.86 -3.35
CA TYR A 351 -1.21 22.71 -2.65
C TYR A 351 -1.60 21.59 -3.60
N THR A 352 -2.37 21.87 -4.67
CA THR A 352 -2.82 20.83 -5.61
C THR A 352 -1.69 20.23 -6.43
N THR A 353 -0.64 21.00 -6.70
CA THR A 353 0.59 20.50 -7.36
C THR A 353 1.34 19.54 -6.44
N ALA A 354 1.52 19.89 -5.16
CA ALA A 354 2.14 19.00 -4.18
C ALA A 354 1.31 17.73 -3.94
N LEU A 355 -0.02 17.87 -3.83
CA LEU A 355 -0.95 16.75 -3.74
C LEU A 355 -0.83 15.83 -4.94
N ASN A 356 -0.85 16.37 -6.16
CA ASN A 356 -0.73 15.56 -7.37
C ASN A 356 0.63 14.85 -7.44
N ALA A 357 1.72 15.54 -7.13
CA ALA A 357 3.05 14.91 -7.11
C ALA A 357 3.12 13.73 -6.12
N LYS A 358 2.55 13.87 -4.92
CA LYS A 358 2.47 12.79 -3.93
C LYS A 358 1.66 11.60 -4.44
N VAL A 359 0.46 11.85 -4.96
CA VAL A 359 -0.46 10.80 -5.41
C VAL A 359 0.06 10.08 -6.67
N GLN A 360 0.76 10.78 -7.57
CA GLN A 360 1.40 10.17 -8.73
C GLN A 360 2.65 9.34 -8.37
N ALA A 361 3.24 9.56 -7.18
CA ALA A 361 4.37 8.76 -6.70
C ALA A 361 3.94 7.38 -6.17
N PHE A 362 2.65 7.16 -5.91
CA PHE A 362 2.14 5.84 -5.51
C PHE A 362 2.33 4.82 -6.64
N SER A 363 3.03 3.74 -6.32
CA SER A 363 3.21 2.61 -7.22
C SER A 363 1.85 2.02 -7.59
N PRO A 364 1.62 1.59 -8.83
CA PRO A 364 0.47 0.78 -9.18
C PRO A 364 0.59 -0.56 -8.44
N TYR A 365 0.02 -0.61 -7.23
CA TYR A 365 0.00 -1.81 -6.43
C TYR A 365 -1.36 -2.47 -6.61
N TYR A 366 -1.40 -3.30 -7.64
CA TYR A 366 -2.48 -4.25 -7.81
C TYR A 366 -2.16 -5.42 -6.90
N LEU A 367 -2.94 -5.57 -5.83
CA LEU A 367 -3.06 -6.90 -5.24
C LEU A 367 -3.62 -7.83 -6.36
N ALA A 368 -3.39 -9.13 -6.26
CA ALA A 368 -4.11 -10.02 -7.17
C ALA A 368 -5.61 -9.93 -6.83
N THR A 369 -6.51 -10.07 -7.80
CA THR A 369 -7.96 -10.23 -7.49
C THR A 369 -8.19 -11.42 -6.55
N SER A 370 -7.29 -12.39 -6.55
CA SER A 370 -7.25 -13.53 -5.64
C SER A 370 -6.54 -13.26 -4.31
N PHE A 371 -6.23 -12.02 -3.92
CA PHE A 371 -5.41 -11.74 -2.75
C PHE A 371 -6.01 -12.32 -1.47
N LEU A 372 -7.27 -12.01 -1.17
CA LEU A 372 -7.96 -12.55 0.02
C LEU A 372 -8.14 -14.07 -0.05
N LYS A 373 -8.20 -14.62 -1.26
CA LYS A 373 -8.26 -16.07 -1.55
C LYS A 373 -6.91 -16.76 -1.38
N THR A 374 -5.82 -16.01 -1.50
CA THR A 374 -4.46 -16.52 -1.40
C THR A 374 -4.08 -16.63 0.06
N HIS A 375 -3.60 -17.79 0.46
CA HIS A 375 -3.24 -18.06 1.84
C HIS A 375 -1.97 -18.89 1.92
N SER A 376 -1.34 -18.85 3.10
CA SER A 376 -0.21 -19.69 3.42
C SER A 376 -0.69 -20.98 4.06
N ASN A 377 -0.17 -22.09 3.54
CA ASN A 377 -0.15 -23.39 4.20
C ASN A 377 1.30 -23.85 4.37
N GLU A 378 1.52 -25.06 4.89
CA GLU A 378 2.87 -25.62 5.10
C GLU A 378 3.74 -25.66 3.84
N SER A 379 3.15 -25.81 2.65
CA SER A 379 3.89 -25.86 1.38
C SER A 379 4.20 -24.48 0.78
N GLY A 380 3.69 -23.42 1.40
CA GLY A 380 3.81 -22.02 0.97
C GLY A 380 2.47 -21.39 0.58
N SER A 381 2.52 -20.41 -0.32
CA SER A 381 1.35 -19.66 -0.78
C SER A 381 0.54 -20.46 -1.83
N VAL A 382 -0.76 -20.66 -1.58
CA VAL A 382 -1.69 -21.41 -2.44
C VAL A 382 -3.05 -20.71 -2.60
N ASN A 383 -3.84 -21.15 -3.57
CA ASN A 383 -5.26 -20.79 -3.75
C ASN A 383 -5.99 -21.80 -4.66
N ASP A 384 -7.32 -21.70 -4.69
CA ASP A 384 -8.23 -22.46 -5.57
C ASP A 384 -8.13 -23.99 -5.40
N GLY A 385 -7.37 -24.63 -6.29
CA GLY A 385 -7.21 -26.07 -6.33
C GLY A 385 -5.78 -26.37 -6.72
N TYR A 386 -5.10 -27.15 -5.89
CA TYR A 386 -3.69 -27.43 -6.04
C TYR A 386 -3.41 -28.89 -5.72
N PHE A 387 -2.27 -29.36 -6.21
CA PHE A 387 -1.75 -30.66 -5.86
C PHE A 387 -0.46 -30.45 -5.08
N ARG A 388 -0.44 -30.72 -3.78
CA ARG A 388 0.76 -30.66 -2.95
C ARG A 388 1.45 -32.03 -2.91
N THR A 389 2.78 -32.03 -2.87
CA THR A 389 3.54 -33.21 -2.48
C THR A 389 4.52 -32.85 -1.40
N GLU A 390 4.57 -33.71 -0.39
CA GLU A 390 5.53 -33.66 0.68
C GLU A 390 6.36 -34.95 0.63
N THR A 391 7.65 -34.82 0.40
CA THR A 391 8.60 -35.93 0.44
C THR A 391 9.63 -35.66 1.52
N LYS A 392 9.70 -36.54 2.50
CA LYS A 392 10.70 -36.50 3.58
C LYS A 392 11.68 -37.66 3.45
N LEU A 393 12.97 -37.37 3.56
CA LEU A 393 14.04 -38.36 3.63
C LEU A 393 14.71 -38.28 5.00
N PHE A 394 14.76 -39.41 5.69
CA PHE A 394 15.24 -39.48 7.07
C PHE A 394 16.60 -40.15 7.15
N PHE A 395 17.48 -39.57 7.97
CA PHE A 395 18.84 -40.03 8.20
C PHE A 395 19.10 -40.11 9.70
N ASN A 396 19.25 -41.33 10.20
CA ASN A 396 19.43 -41.55 11.62
C ASN A 396 20.71 -42.32 11.90
N ALA A 397 21.41 -41.94 12.97
CA ALA A 397 22.57 -42.66 13.46
C ALA A 397 22.65 -42.64 14.99
N MET A 398 22.86 -43.80 15.60
CA MET A 398 23.01 -43.95 17.05
C MET A 398 23.88 -45.18 17.39
N PRO A 399 24.85 -45.06 18.31
CA PRO A 399 25.62 -46.19 18.82
C PRO A 399 24.76 -47.08 19.71
N LYS A 400 25.14 -48.34 19.88
CA LYS A 400 24.41 -49.28 20.77
C LYS A 400 24.32 -48.81 22.23
N ASP A 401 25.30 -48.07 22.72
CA ASP A 401 25.31 -47.52 24.08
C ASP A 401 24.42 -46.28 24.23
N LYS A 402 23.91 -45.75 23.11
CA LYS A 402 23.03 -44.58 23.01
C LYS A 402 23.61 -43.30 23.61
N LYS A 403 24.94 -43.21 23.79
CA LYS A 403 25.55 -42.05 24.44
C LYS A 403 25.47 -40.76 23.61
N TRP A 404 25.26 -40.89 22.31
CA TRP A 404 24.94 -39.78 21.42
C TRP A 404 23.94 -40.24 20.36
N SER A 405 23.24 -39.31 19.72
CA SER A 405 22.43 -39.62 18.54
C SER A 405 22.42 -38.48 17.54
N PHE A 406 22.07 -38.83 16.32
CA PHE A 406 21.94 -37.94 15.19
C PHE A 406 20.66 -38.29 14.44
N TYR A 407 19.84 -37.27 14.21
CA TYR A 407 18.65 -37.30 13.38
C TYR A 407 18.71 -36.15 12.39
N ALA A 408 18.40 -36.41 11.14
CA ALA A 408 18.17 -35.38 10.14
C ALA A 408 17.03 -35.77 9.21
N ALA A 409 16.23 -34.79 8.83
CA ALA A 409 15.19 -34.94 7.82
C ALA A 409 15.41 -33.91 6.72
N LEU A 410 15.50 -34.39 5.48
CA LEU A 410 15.38 -33.53 4.31
C LEU A 410 13.91 -33.51 3.89
N GLU A 411 13.36 -32.35 3.55
CA GLU A 411 12.00 -32.22 3.06
C GLU A 411 11.95 -31.53 1.70
N TYR A 412 11.09 -32.04 0.84
CA TYR A 412 10.55 -31.32 -0.30
C TYR A 412 9.05 -31.20 -0.09
N ASP A 413 8.56 -29.99 0.22
CA ASP A 413 7.14 -29.72 0.39
C ASP A 413 6.68 -28.54 -0.49
N LYS A 414 6.04 -28.87 -1.61
CA LYS A 414 5.61 -27.88 -2.61
C LYS A 414 4.37 -28.32 -3.41
N PRO A 415 3.61 -27.35 -3.97
CA PRO A 415 2.68 -27.60 -5.06
C PRO A 415 3.39 -28.16 -6.31
N ILE A 416 2.78 -29.17 -6.94
CA ILE A 416 3.24 -29.80 -8.17
C ILE A 416 2.79 -28.97 -9.39
N ASP A 417 3.77 -28.54 -10.17
CA ASP A 417 3.64 -28.08 -11.56
C ASP A 417 4.77 -28.76 -12.38
N THR A 418 4.61 -28.82 -13.70
CA THR A 418 5.64 -29.35 -14.61
C THR A 418 6.98 -28.66 -14.38
N ASN A 419 6.97 -27.35 -14.08
CA ASN A 419 8.18 -26.60 -13.77
C ASN A 419 8.81 -26.99 -12.41
N THR A 420 8.02 -27.30 -11.39
CA THR A 420 8.57 -27.63 -10.06
C THR A 420 9.17 -29.05 -10.03
N VAL A 421 8.62 -29.96 -10.84
CA VAL A 421 9.05 -31.37 -10.91
C VAL A 421 10.16 -31.62 -11.95
N ASP A 422 10.18 -30.90 -13.08
CA ASP A 422 11.17 -31.13 -14.17
C ASP A 422 12.38 -30.19 -14.08
N ASN A 423 12.23 -28.99 -13.53
CA ASN A 423 13.32 -28.01 -13.54
C ASN A 423 14.33 -28.28 -12.41
N ARG A 424 15.61 -28.42 -12.77
CA ARG A 424 16.75 -28.66 -11.87
C ARG A 424 17.11 -27.42 -11.02
N GLY A 425 16.12 -26.81 -10.38
CA GLY A 425 16.27 -25.54 -9.67
C GLY A 425 15.33 -24.42 -10.12
N GLY A 426 14.01 -24.68 -10.23
CA GLY A 426 13.00 -23.64 -9.96
C GLY A 426 12.46 -22.84 -11.16
N LYS A 427 11.36 -22.11 -10.95
CA LYS A 427 10.79 -21.15 -11.93
C LYS A 427 11.55 -19.81 -11.93
N ASP A 428 12.42 -19.62 -10.94
CA ASP A 428 13.42 -18.58 -10.69
C ASP A 428 14.36 -19.06 -9.56
N GLY A 429 15.42 -18.27 -9.27
CA GLY A 429 16.68 -18.68 -8.63
C GLY A 429 16.65 -19.32 -7.24
N ASP A 430 15.47 -19.52 -6.64
CA ASP A 430 15.28 -19.94 -5.24
C ASP A 430 14.49 -21.25 -5.04
N SER A 431 14.17 -22.08 -6.07
CA SER A 431 13.30 -23.27 -5.83
C SER A 431 13.64 -24.59 -6.54
N SER A 432 13.02 -25.69 -6.08
CA SER A 432 13.15 -27.13 -6.45
C SER A 432 14.32 -27.94 -5.86
N ASN A 433 14.64 -27.76 -4.59
CA ASN A 433 15.58 -28.62 -3.85
C ASN A 433 14.96 -29.15 -2.56
N PHE A 434 15.46 -30.28 -2.06
CA PHE A 434 15.23 -30.69 -0.69
C PHE A 434 15.87 -29.66 0.26
N GLY A 435 15.07 -29.08 1.16
CA GLY A 435 15.55 -28.34 2.31
C GLY A 435 15.96 -29.28 3.44
N LEU A 436 16.84 -28.82 4.33
CA LEU A 436 17.11 -29.52 5.59
C LEU A 436 16.08 -29.05 6.61
N GLU A 437 15.01 -29.83 6.72
CA GLU A 437 13.83 -29.55 7.54
C GLU A 437 14.12 -29.71 9.03
N ARG A 438 14.82 -30.78 9.40
CA ARG A 438 15.21 -31.02 10.79
C ARG A 438 16.64 -31.52 10.91
N LEU A 439 17.29 -31.13 11.99
CA LEU A 439 18.58 -31.62 12.42
C LEU A 439 18.63 -31.65 13.95
N ASN A 440 18.88 -32.81 14.53
CA ASN A 440 19.03 -32.97 15.97
C ASN A 440 20.26 -33.83 16.27
N ALA A 441 21.24 -33.22 16.93
CA ALA A 441 22.34 -33.94 17.54
C ALA A 441 22.17 -33.92 19.06
N SER A 442 22.28 -35.09 19.69
CA SER A 442 22.12 -35.19 21.14
C SER A 442 23.22 -36.01 21.80
N ILE A 443 23.52 -35.68 23.06
CA ILE A 443 24.54 -36.35 23.88
C ILE A 443 23.97 -36.55 25.29
N GLU A 444 24.08 -37.77 25.80
CA GLU A 444 23.79 -38.06 27.20
C GLU A 444 24.93 -37.51 28.09
N LEU A 445 24.60 -36.56 28.97
CA LEU A 445 25.58 -35.96 29.87
C LEU A 445 25.81 -36.85 31.09
N VAL A 446 24.71 -37.32 31.68
CA VAL A 446 24.64 -38.30 32.76
C VAL A 446 23.36 -39.11 32.59
N ASP A 447 23.25 -40.25 33.26
CA ASP A 447 22.05 -41.07 33.17
C ASP A 447 20.80 -40.24 33.56
N GLY A 448 19.82 -40.21 32.65
CA GLY A 448 18.59 -39.43 32.83
C GLY A 448 18.70 -37.94 32.46
N LEU A 449 19.84 -37.47 31.91
CA LEU A 449 20.04 -36.10 31.42
C LEU A 449 20.69 -36.05 30.03
N ARG A 450 20.03 -35.39 29.07
CA ARG A 450 20.50 -35.30 27.69
C ARG A 450 20.48 -33.88 27.15
N LEU A 451 21.60 -33.46 26.57
CA LEU A 451 21.72 -32.21 25.83
C LEU A 451 21.40 -32.48 24.36
N HIS A 452 20.64 -31.57 23.77
CA HIS A 452 20.29 -31.55 22.36
C HIS A 452 20.73 -30.22 21.75
N GLY A 453 21.04 -30.24 20.46
CA GLY A 453 21.30 -29.05 19.66
C GLY A 453 20.98 -29.28 18.19
N GLY A 454 20.49 -28.23 17.54
CA GLY A 454 20.05 -28.24 16.15
C GLY A 454 18.71 -27.52 16.01
N TRP A 455 17.88 -27.94 15.05
CA TRP A 455 16.53 -27.43 14.83
C TRP A 455 15.61 -28.62 14.57
N ASP A 456 14.66 -28.82 15.47
CA ASP A 456 13.73 -29.96 15.52
C ASP A 456 12.53 -29.52 16.37
N ILE A 457 11.40 -30.24 16.26
CA ILE A 457 10.20 -29.85 17.00
C ILE A 457 10.48 -29.87 18.51
N TRP A 458 10.34 -28.70 19.12
CA TRP A 458 10.30 -28.53 20.57
C TRP A 458 9.07 -27.71 20.93
N GLY A 459 8.40 -28.06 22.04
CA GLY A 459 7.15 -27.40 22.42
C GLY A 459 6.82 -27.56 23.90
N MET A 460 6.01 -26.64 24.41
CA MET A 460 5.54 -26.68 25.79
C MET A 460 4.22 -27.45 25.92
N ASP A 461 3.30 -27.26 24.97
CA ASP A 461 1.93 -27.78 25.01
C ASP A 461 1.44 -28.36 23.66
N VAL A 462 2.24 -28.18 22.58
CA VAL A 462 1.92 -28.67 21.23
C VAL A 462 1.65 -30.17 21.21
N ILE A 463 0.67 -30.60 20.41
CA ILE A 463 0.21 -32.00 20.24
C ILE A 463 -0.46 -32.60 21.48
N GLU A 464 0.00 -32.31 22.69
CA GLU A 464 -0.49 -32.98 23.91
C GLU A 464 -1.72 -32.30 24.52
N ALA A 465 -1.78 -30.96 24.45
CA ALA A 465 -2.84 -30.15 25.04
C ALA A 465 -3.52 -29.28 23.95
N ALA A 466 -3.92 -28.05 24.27
CA ALA A 466 -4.62 -27.17 23.33
C ALA A 466 -3.70 -26.52 22.30
N SER A 467 -2.38 -26.57 22.47
CA SER A 467 -1.39 -26.01 21.54
C SER A 467 -1.54 -24.49 21.33
N MET A 468 -1.73 -23.76 22.43
CA MET A 468 -1.91 -22.30 22.48
C MET A 468 -0.70 -21.54 23.05
N VAL A 469 0.41 -22.22 23.37
CA VAL A 469 1.58 -21.59 23.99
C VAL A 469 2.81 -21.59 23.07
N TYR A 470 3.38 -22.76 22.80
CA TYR A 470 4.55 -22.87 21.90
C TYR A 470 4.76 -24.29 21.37
N GLY A 471 4.98 -24.38 20.07
CA GLY A 471 5.57 -25.54 19.41
C GLY A 471 5.99 -25.20 17.99
N ASP A 472 7.27 -25.38 17.69
CA ASP A 472 7.85 -25.13 16.38
C ASP A 472 9.21 -25.83 16.26
N ASP A 473 9.81 -25.87 15.08
CA ASP A 473 11.09 -26.54 14.79
C ASP A 473 12.29 -25.60 14.71
N ASN A 474 12.25 -24.47 15.40
CA ASN A 474 13.32 -23.46 15.34
C ASN A 474 14.65 -23.95 15.95
N ALA A 475 15.74 -23.31 15.53
CA ALA A 475 17.09 -23.68 15.96
C ALA A 475 17.35 -23.35 17.43
N GLY A 476 18.02 -24.23 18.16
CA GLY A 476 18.34 -24.01 19.56
C GLY A 476 19.16 -25.10 20.22
N PHE A 477 19.29 -24.95 21.54
CA PHE A 477 19.83 -25.96 22.44
C PHE A 477 18.81 -26.24 23.54
N TRP A 478 18.64 -27.52 23.89
CA TRP A 478 17.76 -27.88 24.99
C TRP A 478 18.29 -29.05 25.80
N LEU A 479 17.90 -29.08 27.07
CA LEU A 479 18.30 -30.07 28.04
C LEU A 479 17.05 -30.81 28.50
N ASN A 480 17.03 -32.13 28.30
CA ASN A 480 15.95 -33.00 28.75
C ASN A 480 16.40 -33.83 29.95
N GLY A 481 15.59 -33.79 31.02
CA GLY A 481 15.75 -34.64 32.19
C GLY A 481 14.56 -35.57 32.38
N LYS A 482 14.80 -36.85 32.69
CA LYS A 482 13.75 -37.81 33.06
C LYS A 482 14.14 -38.53 34.35
N TYR A 483 13.46 -38.20 35.44
CA TYR A 483 13.71 -38.68 36.80
C TYR A 483 12.38 -38.94 37.52
N ASN A 484 11.84 -40.15 37.39
CA ASN A 484 10.53 -40.54 37.94
C ASN A 484 10.32 -40.00 39.38
N PRO A 485 9.23 -39.26 39.69
CA PRO A 485 8.04 -38.97 38.86
C PRO A 485 8.11 -37.72 37.99
N VAL A 486 9.28 -37.11 37.84
CA VAL A 486 9.48 -35.81 37.19
C VAL A 486 10.19 -35.95 35.85
N ASP A 487 9.64 -35.34 34.81
CA ASP A 487 10.38 -35.06 33.57
C ASP A 487 10.47 -33.54 33.39
N PHE A 488 11.56 -33.04 32.80
CA PHE A 488 11.69 -31.60 32.52
C PHE A 488 12.43 -31.33 31.22
N SER A 489 12.21 -30.15 30.67
CA SER A 489 13.00 -29.61 29.55
C SER A 489 13.29 -28.14 29.77
N ILE A 490 14.49 -27.69 29.40
CA ILE A 490 14.86 -26.28 29.36
C ILE A 490 15.54 -26.02 28.02
N ALA A 491 15.08 -25.02 27.30
CA ALA A 491 15.53 -24.67 25.96
C ALA A 491 15.92 -23.20 25.86
N TRP A 492 16.98 -22.93 25.09
CA TRP A 492 17.20 -21.64 24.44
C TRP A 492 17.01 -21.85 22.94
N ILE A 493 16.08 -21.11 22.36
CA ILE A 493 15.65 -21.24 20.97
C ILE A 493 15.76 -19.88 20.32
N LYS A 494 16.36 -19.83 19.14
CA LYS A 494 16.46 -18.64 18.32
C LYS A 494 15.33 -18.65 17.31
N LEU A 495 14.37 -17.74 17.50
CA LEU A 495 13.21 -17.59 16.62
C LEU A 495 13.57 -16.70 15.43
N GLN A 496 14.35 -15.63 15.64
CA GLN A 496 14.80 -14.73 14.58
C GLN A 496 16.28 -14.37 14.74
N GLU A 497 16.99 -14.29 13.62
CA GLU A 497 18.40 -13.86 13.53
C GLU A 497 18.50 -12.71 12.54
N ASN A 498 18.76 -11.49 13.04
CA ASN A 498 18.82 -10.27 12.25
C ASN A 498 20.26 -9.84 11.93
N ASP A 499 21.28 -10.46 12.52
CA ASP A 499 22.70 -10.20 12.21
C ASP A 499 23.20 -11.03 11.01
N PHE A 500 22.47 -12.07 10.59
CA PHE A 500 22.77 -12.81 9.36
C PHE A 500 22.28 -12.06 8.11
N GLN A 501 23.21 -11.73 7.21
CA GLN A 501 22.91 -10.91 6.03
C GLN A 501 23.59 -11.47 4.77
N ASN A 502 23.00 -11.18 3.61
CA ASN A 502 23.50 -11.67 2.31
C ASN A 502 24.75 -10.92 1.83
N GLY A 503 25.08 -9.76 2.42
CA GLY A 503 26.22 -8.95 2.02
C GLY A 503 26.78 -8.04 3.13
N PRO A 504 28.07 -7.65 3.03
CA PRO A 504 28.71 -6.73 3.98
C PRO A 504 28.01 -5.37 4.18
N ALA A 505 27.24 -4.92 3.18
CA ALA A 505 26.54 -3.63 3.22
C ALA A 505 25.21 -3.67 3.98
N ASP A 506 24.67 -4.88 4.19
CA ASP A 506 23.36 -5.10 4.81
C ASP A 506 23.48 -5.36 6.32
N HIS A 507 24.71 -5.62 6.82
CA HIS A 507 24.95 -5.77 8.25
C HIS A 507 24.73 -4.45 8.98
N THR A 508 23.87 -4.49 9.98
CA THR A 508 23.71 -3.42 10.97
C THR A 508 24.65 -3.69 12.15
N SER A 509 24.98 -2.65 12.93
CA SER A 509 25.76 -2.82 14.16
C SER A 509 24.89 -3.13 15.39
N SER A 510 23.68 -3.66 15.18
CA SER A 510 22.69 -3.88 16.23
C SER A 510 22.84 -5.27 16.84
N ASN A 511 23.73 -5.40 17.82
CA ASN A 511 24.01 -6.65 18.54
C ASN A 511 22.85 -7.20 19.38
N ASP A 512 21.68 -6.56 19.30
CA ASP A 512 20.52 -6.81 20.15
C ASP A 512 19.21 -6.87 19.36
N ALA A 513 19.31 -7.22 18.08
CA ALA A 513 18.21 -7.13 17.14
C ALA A 513 17.31 -8.37 17.10
N ASP A 514 17.63 -9.44 17.81
CA ASP A 514 17.06 -10.78 17.60
C ASP A 514 15.78 -11.10 18.39
N ARG A 515 15.07 -12.16 17.96
CA ARG A 515 14.02 -12.80 18.75
C ARG A 515 14.53 -14.10 19.36
N ASP A 516 14.67 -14.12 20.68
CA ASP A 516 15.16 -15.29 21.44
C ASP A 516 14.09 -15.77 22.43
N LEU A 517 13.95 -17.09 22.53
CA LEU A 517 13.09 -17.75 23.49
C LEU A 517 13.93 -18.52 24.51
N ILE A 518 13.74 -18.21 25.79
CA ILE A 518 14.20 -19.07 26.89
C ILE A 518 12.97 -19.68 27.54
N ALA A 519 12.80 -20.99 27.37
CA ALA A 519 11.60 -21.68 27.83
C ALA A 519 11.90 -23.00 28.50
N GLY A 520 10.95 -23.51 29.25
CA GLY A 520 11.06 -24.81 29.87
C GLY A 520 9.77 -25.28 30.49
N TYR A 521 9.73 -26.58 30.76
CA TYR A 521 8.59 -27.21 31.40
C TYR A 521 9.03 -28.30 32.37
N MET A 522 8.12 -28.65 33.28
CA MET A 522 8.24 -29.75 34.22
C MET A 522 6.94 -30.56 34.26
N ASP A 523 7.02 -31.83 33.90
CA ASP A 523 5.96 -32.82 34.08
C ASP A 523 6.08 -33.46 35.46
N TYR A 524 4.97 -33.53 36.18
CA TYR A 524 4.81 -34.38 37.35
C TYR A 524 3.79 -35.48 37.04
N LYS A 525 4.25 -36.73 37.02
CA LYS A 525 3.46 -37.92 36.68
C LYS A 525 2.90 -38.56 37.96
N PHE A 526 1.58 -38.54 38.09
CA PHE A 526 0.89 -39.22 39.21
C PHE A 526 0.66 -40.70 38.89
N ARG A 527 0.37 -41.00 37.62
CA ARG A 527 0.17 -42.32 37.04
C ARG A 527 0.75 -42.32 35.63
N GLU A 528 0.83 -43.49 35.00
CA GLU A 528 1.42 -43.63 33.66
C GLU A 528 0.79 -42.71 32.61
N ASN A 529 -0.53 -42.51 32.68
CA ASN A 529 -1.30 -41.68 31.73
C ASN A 529 -1.80 -40.35 32.33
N ASP A 530 -1.42 -40.02 33.57
CA ASP A 530 -1.89 -38.82 34.25
C ASP A 530 -0.72 -37.93 34.64
N LYS A 531 -0.72 -36.70 34.16
CA LYS A 531 0.32 -35.72 34.45
C LYS A 531 -0.21 -34.31 34.56
N VAL A 532 0.50 -33.50 35.34
CA VAL A 532 0.45 -32.05 35.25
C VAL A 532 1.77 -31.58 34.67
N ARG A 533 1.72 -30.75 33.62
CA ARG A 533 2.87 -29.99 33.14
C ARG A 533 2.77 -28.58 33.68
N PHE A 534 3.86 -28.07 34.25
CA PHE A 534 4.06 -26.64 34.49
C PHE A 534 5.03 -26.12 33.44
N PHE A 535 4.80 -24.93 32.90
CA PHE A 535 5.67 -24.36 31.88
C PHE A 535 5.89 -22.86 32.08
N TYR A 536 7.01 -22.39 31.55
CA TYR A 536 7.40 -21.00 31.53
C TYR A 536 8.20 -20.69 30.26
N GLY A 537 7.90 -19.58 29.62
CA GLY A 537 8.65 -19.04 28.48
C GLY A 537 8.93 -17.56 28.68
N PHE A 538 10.13 -17.14 28.29
CA PHE A 538 10.51 -15.74 28.12
C PHE A 538 10.84 -15.51 26.64
N ASP A 539 9.94 -14.84 25.95
CA ASP A 539 10.05 -14.44 24.55
C ASP A 539 10.55 -13.00 24.51
N ARG A 540 11.80 -12.86 24.11
CA ARG A 540 12.48 -11.60 23.97
C ARG A 540 12.42 -11.22 22.51
N ILE A 541 11.61 -10.23 22.16
CA ILE A 541 11.35 -9.83 20.77
C ILE A 541 11.98 -8.47 20.52
N ARG A 542 12.78 -8.38 19.45
CA ARG A 542 13.47 -7.17 19.00
C ARG A 542 13.34 -7.04 17.49
N SER A 543 13.43 -5.81 16.99
CA SER A 543 13.38 -5.50 15.55
C SER A 543 12.11 -5.96 14.82
N VAL A 544 11.00 -6.16 15.55
CA VAL A 544 9.68 -6.43 14.96
C VAL A 544 8.86 -5.14 15.05
N PRO A 545 8.48 -4.52 13.92
CA PRO A 545 7.77 -3.25 13.96
C PRO A 545 6.31 -3.40 14.42
N SER A 546 5.76 -2.35 15.04
CA SER A 546 4.34 -2.28 15.38
C SER A 546 3.52 -1.86 14.16
N LEU A 547 2.88 -2.83 13.50
CA LEU A 547 2.13 -2.62 12.26
C LEU A 547 0.94 -3.57 12.17
N ASP A 548 -0.10 -3.16 11.43
CA ASP A 548 -1.22 -4.03 11.10
C ASP A 548 -1.10 -4.62 9.69
N LEU A 549 -1.93 -5.62 9.38
CA LEU A 549 -1.90 -6.31 8.09
C LEU A 549 -2.07 -5.32 6.91
N THR A 550 -3.04 -4.41 7.00
CA THR A 550 -3.29 -3.42 5.94
C THR A 550 -2.04 -2.57 5.67
N ALA A 551 -1.32 -2.16 6.70
CA ALA A 551 -0.09 -1.40 6.53
C ALA A 551 1.06 -2.22 5.93
N ALA A 552 1.25 -3.46 6.39
CA ALA A 552 2.29 -4.35 5.88
C ALA A 552 2.22 -4.40 4.35
N ILE A 553 1.00 -4.61 3.84
CA ILE A 553 0.70 -4.72 2.41
C ILE A 553 0.81 -3.35 1.71
N ALA A 554 0.26 -2.29 2.32
CA ALA A 554 0.20 -0.98 1.68
C ALA A 554 1.57 -0.28 1.57
N SER A 555 2.55 -0.68 2.38
CA SER A 555 3.92 -0.18 2.30
C SER A 555 4.55 -0.43 0.92
N GLU A 556 4.27 -1.57 0.28
CA GLU A 556 4.73 -1.90 -1.06
C GLU A 556 4.16 -0.97 -2.15
N ALA A 557 3.00 -0.37 -1.87
CA ALA A 557 2.33 0.60 -2.75
C ALA A 557 2.83 2.05 -2.58
N GLY A 558 3.70 2.32 -1.60
CA GLY A 558 4.03 3.68 -1.19
C GLY A 558 2.90 4.38 -0.44
N LEU A 559 1.97 3.61 0.15
CA LEU A 559 0.78 4.09 0.87
C LEU A 559 0.95 4.02 2.40
N GLN A 560 2.19 3.91 2.89
CA GLN A 560 2.50 3.71 4.30
C GLN A 560 1.90 4.74 5.27
N ASP A 561 1.70 5.98 4.81
CA ASP A 561 1.12 7.08 5.61
C ASP A 561 -0.42 7.16 5.50
N TYR A 562 -1.03 6.36 4.63
CA TYR A 562 -2.43 6.52 4.22
C TYR A 562 -3.24 5.23 4.31
N ALA A 563 -2.62 4.10 4.65
CA ALA A 563 -3.25 2.80 4.78
C ALA A 563 -2.64 2.04 5.95
N GLY A 564 -3.47 1.27 6.65
CA GLY A 564 -3.01 0.57 7.85
C GLY A 564 -2.81 1.48 9.07
N ILE A 565 -2.78 0.91 10.28
CA ILE A 565 -2.45 1.62 11.52
C ILE A 565 -1.02 2.14 11.43
N TYR A 566 -0.13 1.43 10.72
CA TYR A 566 1.23 1.91 10.50
C TYR A 566 2.00 1.24 9.36
N GLY A 567 2.23 1.93 8.23
CA GLY A 567 3.35 1.57 7.36
C GLY A 567 4.63 2.22 7.91
N ASN A 568 5.54 1.42 8.43
CA ASN A 568 6.85 1.83 8.96
C ASN A 568 6.87 3.18 9.70
N ASN A 569 6.12 3.25 10.80
CA ASN A 569 6.18 4.30 11.81
C ASN A 569 5.90 5.75 11.40
N GLY A 570 5.54 6.15 10.16
CA GLY A 570 4.97 7.49 9.81
C GLY A 570 5.76 8.74 10.32
N ILE A 571 6.90 8.47 10.93
CA ILE A 571 8.00 9.29 11.31
C ILE A 571 9.06 8.88 10.28
N ASN A 572 9.86 9.84 9.83
CA ASN A 572 10.98 9.57 8.94
C ASN A 572 11.71 8.30 9.43
N GLY A 573 11.98 7.31 8.58
CA GLY A 573 12.48 5.98 9.03
C GLY A 573 13.77 5.98 9.87
N ALA A 574 14.41 7.14 10.02
CA ALA A 574 15.49 7.41 10.98
C ALA A 574 15.04 7.49 12.45
N ASP A 575 13.74 7.69 12.72
CA ASP A 575 13.14 7.89 14.03
C ASP A 575 12.20 6.71 14.43
N ALA A 576 11.99 5.78 13.52
CA ALA A 576 11.21 4.57 13.74
C ALA A 576 12.00 3.59 14.62
N ALA A 577 11.78 3.61 15.94
CA ALA A 577 12.29 2.56 16.81
C ALA A 577 11.49 1.27 16.60
N SER A 578 12.17 0.13 16.49
CA SER A 578 11.48 -1.15 16.69
C SER A 578 11.32 -1.36 18.20
N PRO A 579 10.11 -1.71 18.67
CA PRO A 579 9.86 -1.89 20.09
C PRO A 579 10.78 -2.93 20.73
N GLU A 580 11.11 -2.69 22.01
CA GLU A 580 11.76 -3.66 22.87
C GLU A 580 10.69 -4.40 23.67
N ILE A 581 10.47 -5.68 23.36
CA ILE A 581 9.37 -6.43 23.95
C ILE A 581 9.92 -7.61 24.75
N ASP A 582 9.57 -7.64 26.03
CA ASP A 582 9.93 -8.70 26.96
C ASP A 582 8.63 -9.37 27.45
N ALA A 583 8.25 -10.46 26.78
CA ALA A 583 7.01 -11.18 27.06
C ALA A 583 7.28 -12.48 27.82
N HIS A 584 6.51 -12.71 28.88
CA HIS A 584 6.57 -13.91 29.72
C HIS A 584 5.29 -14.68 29.61
N THR A 585 5.36 -15.99 29.39
CA THR A 585 4.21 -16.87 29.45
C THR A 585 4.42 -17.89 30.55
N ILE A 586 3.48 -17.99 31.49
CA ILE A 586 3.47 -19.00 32.55
C ILE A 586 2.16 -19.76 32.52
N GLY A 587 2.20 -21.05 32.79
CA GLY A 587 0.98 -21.82 32.83
C GLY A 587 1.17 -23.26 33.24
N ALA A 588 0.08 -24.00 33.12
CA ALA A 588 0.07 -25.43 33.35
C ALA A 588 -1.05 -26.09 32.56
N TYR A 589 -0.87 -27.37 32.26
CA TYR A 589 -1.97 -28.23 31.84
C TYR A 589 -1.99 -29.54 32.60
N TYR A 590 -3.18 -30.11 32.68
CA TYR A 590 -3.49 -31.41 33.25
C TYR A 590 -4.01 -32.33 32.16
N LEU A 591 -3.49 -33.55 32.11
CA LEU A 591 -4.04 -34.65 31.34
C LEU A 591 -4.37 -35.79 32.30
N GLY A 592 -5.60 -36.29 32.24
CA GLY A 592 -6.08 -37.34 33.13
C GLY A 592 -6.98 -38.36 32.45
N HIS A 593 -6.76 -39.63 32.77
CA HIS A 593 -7.56 -40.76 32.27
C HIS A 593 -8.20 -41.50 33.45
N TYR A 594 -9.53 -41.50 33.51
CA TYR A 594 -10.33 -42.10 34.58
C TYR A 594 -11.35 -43.08 33.99
N ASN A 595 -10.94 -44.34 33.84
CA ASN A 595 -11.75 -45.40 33.23
C ASN A 595 -12.21 -45.00 31.81
N ILE A 596 -13.48 -44.66 31.63
CA ILE A 596 -14.02 -44.22 30.34
C ILE A 596 -13.81 -42.71 30.09
N ILE A 597 -13.42 -41.92 31.10
CA ILE A 597 -13.35 -40.46 30.99
C ILE A 597 -11.91 -40.03 30.69
N GLU A 598 -11.72 -39.17 29.70
CA GLU A 598 -10.48 -38.44 29.45
C GLU A 598 -10.71 -36.95 29.72
N LEU A 599 -9.77 -36.31 30.41
CA LEU A 599 -9.83 -34.90 30.77
C LEU A 599 -8.54 -34.19 30.34
N MET A 600 -8.72 -33.02 29.74
CA MET A 600 -7.67 -32.03 29.53
C MET A 600 -8.12 -30.70 30.12
N LEU A 601 -7.22 -30.03 30.83
CA LEU A 601 -7.40 -28.65 31.29
C LEU A 601 -6.07 -27.93 31.15
N GLU A 602 -6.08 -26.79 30.48
CA GLU A 602 -4.90 -25.95 30.26
C GLU A 602 -5.22 -24.49 30.62
N GLY A 603 -4.25 -23.81 31.22
CA GLY A 603 -4.31 -22.38 31.46
C GLY A 603 -2.95 -21.74 31.27
N ALA A 604 -2.93 -20.59 30.60
CA ALA A 604 -1.75 -19.79 30.36
C ALA A 604 -2.03 -18.32 30.70
N TYR A 605 -1.03 -17.65 31.27
CA TYR A 605 -1.02 -16.22 31.53
C TYR A 605 0.23 -15.62 30.91
N LYS A 606 0.04 -14.56 30.12
CA LYS A 606 1.10 -13.82 29.45
C LYS A 606 1.20 -12.42 30.03
N PHE A 607 2.41 -12.01 30.38
CA PHE A 607 2.68 -10.72 31.02
C PHE A 607 4.05 -10.17 30.63
N GLY A 608 4.25 -8.86 30.74
CA GLY A 608 5.51 -8.25 30.30
C GLY A 608 5.34 -6.79 29.93
N SER A 609 6.26 -6.26 29.13
CA SER A 609 6.17 -4.91 28.57
C SER A 609 6.57 -4.91 27.09
N ALA A 610 6.01 -3.94 26.36
CA ALA A 610 6.47 -3.51 25.06
C ALA A 610 6.86 -2.04 25.17
N ASP A 611 8.15 -1.76 25.16
CA ASP A 611 8.72 -0.44 25.40
C ASP A 611 9.16 0.18 24.06
N ASP A 612 9.15 1.50 23.97
CA ASP A 612 9.62 2.25 22.80
C ASP A 612 8.91 1.89 21.47
N THR A 613 7.59 1.66 21.51
CA THR A 613 6.80 1.23 20.35
C THR A 613 6.72 2.25 19.20
N GLY A 614 6.99 3.52 19.48
CA GLY A 614 6.83 4.62 18.53
C GLY A 614 5.38 5.05 18.31
N LEU A 615 4.41 4.49 19.06
CA LEU A 615 2.98 4.74 18.84
C LEU A 615 2.46 6.07 19.42
N ALA A 616 3.20 6.71 20.34
CA ALA A 616 2.72 7.94 20.98
C ALA A 616 2.56 9.09 19.99
N GLY A 617 1.36 9.67 19.92
CA GLY A 617 1.01 10.79 19.03
C GLY A 617 0.47 10.39 17.66
N VAL A 618 0.29 9.09 17.41
CA VAL A 618 -0.10 8.54 16.11
C VAL A 618 -1.62 8.46 16.00
N ASP A 619 -2.20 8.94 14.88
CA ASP A 619 -3.61 8.71 14.56
C ASP A 619 -3.76 7.33 13.92
N ASN A 620 -4.24 6.37 14.69
CA ASN A 620 -4.45 4.99 14.22
C ASN A 620 -5.68 4.86 13.31
N GLY A 621 -6.38 5.94 12.96
CA GLY A 621 -7.62 5.90 12.21
C GLY A 621 -8.87 5.77 13.08
N VAL A 622 -8.72 5.80 14.41
CA VAL A 622 -9.81 5.84 15.40
C VAL A 622 -9.59 7.01 16.35
N ASN A 623 -8.42 7.07 16.96
CA ASN A 623 -7.99 8.05 17.96
C ASN A 623 -6.48 8.35 17.80
N THR A 624 -5.99 9.34 18.53
CA THR A 624 -4.55 9.57 18.68
C THR A 624 -4.04 8.78 19.88
N ILE A 625 -3.14 7.82 19.65
CA ILE A 625 -2.54 6.99 20.70
C ILE A 625 -1.70 7.89 21.61
N LYS A 626 -1.79 7.67 22.93
CA LYS A 626 -1.16 8.53 23.95
C LYS A 626 0.10 7.95 24.57
N PHE A 627 0.35 6.66 24.35
CA PHE A 627 1.39 5.90 25.03
C PHE A 627 2.41 5.36 24.04
N ASN A 628 3.64 5.23 24.53
CA ASN A 628 4.74 4.63 23.78
C ASN A 628 5.14 3.27 24.35
N ASP A 629 4.79 3.03 25.61
CA ASP A 629 5.11 1.83 26.35
C ASP A 629 3.79 1.19 26.76
N PHE A 630 3.73 -0.13 26.70
CA PHE A 630 2.52 -0.90 26.96
C PHE A 630 2.80 -2.08 27.89
N ASP A 631 1.94 -2.28 28.88
CA ASP A 631 1.95 -3.44 29.76
C ASP A 631 1.22 -4.62 29.10
N ILE A 632 1.89 -5.76 28.96
CA ILE A 632 1.27 -7.00 28.49
C ILE A 632 0.58 -7.68 29.67
N SER A 633 -0.69 -8.05 29.53
CA SER A 633 -1.41 -8.83 30.53
C SER A 633 -2.62 -9.55 29.92
N SER A 634 -2.42 -10.77 29.46
CA SER A 634 -3.45 -11.57 28.79
C SER A 634 -3.48 -13.02 29.29
N TYR A 635 -4.60 -13.72 29.11
CA TYR A 635 -4.75 -15.09 29.59
C TYR A 635 -5.56 -15.95 28.62
N ALA A 636 -5.31 -17.26 28.70
CA ALA A 636 -6.05 -18.26 27.97
C ALA A 636 -6.36 -19.48 28.84
N VAL A 637 -7.49 -20.12 28.56
CA VAL A 637 -7.93 -21.36 29.20
C VAL A 637 -8.51 -22.27 28.13
N ALA A 638 -8.17 -23.55 28.20
CA ALA A 638 -8.85 -24.57 27.41
C ALA A 638 -9.15 -25.80 28.25
N ALA A 639 -10.19 -26.52 27.86
CA ALA A 639 -10.59 -27.76 28.50
C ALA A 639 -11.19 -28.72 27.48
N ASP A 640 -11.05 -30.01 27.71
CA ASP A 640 -11.74 -31.06 26.96
C ASP A 640 -12.19 -32.17 27.90
N ILE A 641 -13.38 -32.70 27.63
CA ILE A 641 -13.86 -33.95 28.22
C ILE A 641 -14.25 -34.93 27.13
N GLY A 642 -13.58 -36.09 27.12
CA GLY A 642 -13.83 -37.19 26.21
C GLY A 642 -14.32 -38.43 26.93
N PHE A 643 -15.07 -39.29 26.21
CA PHE A 643 -15.53 -40.56 26.73
C PHE A 643 -15.12 -41.73 25.82
N GLU A 644 -14.22 -42.61 26.25
CA GLU A 644 -13.87 -43.81 25.48
C GLU A 644 -14.89 -44.93 25.75
N LEU A 645 -15.76 -45.17 24.78
CA LEU A 645 -16.90 -46.07 24.85
C LEU A 645 -16.72 -47.33 23.98
N LYS A 646 -15.49 -47.67 23.57
CA LYS A 646 -15.15 -48.85 22.75
C LYS A 646 -15.85 -50.15 23.17
N ASP A 647 -15.93 -50.41 24.47
CA ASP A 647 -16.52 -51.64 25.01
C ASP A 647 -18.05 -51.70 24.83
N MET A 648 -18.71 -50.54 24.71
CA MET A 648 -20.16 -50.47 24.49
C MET A 648 -20.56 -50.83 23.05
N VAL A 649 -19.68 -50.58 22.08
CA VAL A 649 -19.95 -50.76 20.64
C VAL A 649 -19.14 -51.89 20.01
N GLY A 650 -18.19 -52.48 20.74
CA GLY A 650 -17.32 -53.55 20.25
C GLY A 650 -16.34 -53.09 19.16
N TRP A 651 -15.96 -51.82 19.17
CA TRP A 651 -15.02 -51.20 18.23
C TRP A 651 -13.64 -51.03 18.88
N HIS A 652 -12.63 -50.60 18.11
CA HIS A 652 -11.31 -50.28 18.69
C HIS A 652 -11.33 -48.95 19.45
N SER A 653 -12.15 -48.00 19.03
CA SER A 653 -12.41 -46.73 19.73
C SER A 653 -13.78 -46.18 19.33
N PHE A 654 -14.50 -45.61 20.29
CA PHE A 654 -15.65 -44.74 20.06
C PHE A 654 -15.60 -43.62 21.10
N LYS A 655 -15.12 -42.45 20.69
CA LYS A 655 -14.76 -41.35 21.56
C LYS A 655 -15.48 -40.06 21.18
N PRO A 656 -16.70 -39.82 21.64
CA PRO A 656 -17.26 -38.47 21.67
C PRO A 656 -16.50 -37.59 22.68
N HIS A 657 -16.37 -36.31 22.37
CA HIS A 657 -15.79 -35.31 23.27
C HIS A 657 -16.44 -33.93 23.12
N MET A 658 -16.20 -33.09 24.11
CA MET A 658 -16.59 -31.69 24.14
C MET A 658 -15.41 -30.86 24.63
N GLY A 659 -14.98 -29.92 23.78
CA GLY A 659 -13.89 -29.01 24.03
C GLY A 659 -14.35 -27.57 24.22
N PHE A 660 -13.53 -26.78 24.90
CA PHE A 660 -13.70 -25.35 25.13
C PHE A 660 -12.34 -24.67 25.04
N THR A 661 -12.29 -23.47 24.48
CA THR A 661 -11.13 -22.57 24.55
C THR A 661 -11.63 -21.15 24.73
N TYR A 662 -10.94 -20.38 25.57
CA TYR A 662 -11.14 -18.96 25.76
C TYR A 662 -9.77 -18.29 25.76
N THR A 663 -9.63 -17.20 25.02
CA THR A 663 -8.48 -16.31 25.04
C THR A 663 -8.96 -14.88 25.30
N SER A 664 -8.30 -14.14 26.18
CA SER A 664 -8.65 -12.75 26.45
C SER A 664 -8.47 -11.89 25.19
N GLY A 665 -9.36 -10.90 25.03
CA GLY A 665 -9.24 -9.85 24.01
C GLY A 665 -8.90 -8.51 24.63
N ASP A 666 -8.59 -7.52 23.80
CA ASP A 666 -8.28 -6.15 24.22
C ASP A 666 -9.40 -5.17 23.88
N ASP A 667 -10.03 -4.57 24.90
CA ASP A 667 -11.28 -3.83 24.78
C ASP A 667 -11.12 -2.30 24.73
N ASP A 668 -9.94 -1.76 25.07
CA ASP A 668 -9.72 -0.30 25.13
C ASP A 668 -8.44 0.16 24.39
N PRO A 669 -8.55 0.74 23.18
CA PRO A 669 -7.41 1.29 22.45
C PRO A 669 -6.88 2.63 23.03
N ASN A 670 -7.40 3.08 24.18
CA ASN A 670 -7.02 4.34 24.82
C ASN A 670 -6.28 4.16 26.14
N ASP A 671 -5.92 2.93 26.51
CA ASP A 671 -5.06 2.66 27.65
C ASP A 671 -3.67 2.16 27.21
N ASP A 672 -2.81 1.88 28.18
CA ASP A 672 -1.45 1.40 28.02
C ASP A 672 -1.34 -0.11 28.24
N LYS A 673 -2.43 -0.87 28.03
CA LYS A 673 -2.43 -2.33 28.22
C LYS A 673 -2.62 -3.07 26.89
N LEU A 674 -2.02 -4.25 26.82
CA LEU A 674 -2.22 -5.22 25.76
C LEU A 674 -2.84 -6.47 26.38
N SER A 675 -4.17 -6.55 26.32
CA SER A 675 -4.95 -7.61 26.98
C SER A 675 -5.33 -8.77 26.06
N GLY A 676 -5.08 -8.64 24.75
CA GLY A 676 -5.26 -9.69 23.75
C GLY A 676 -4.24 -10.81 23.92
N TYR A 677 -4.72 -12.05 24.04
CA TYR A 677 -3.84 -13.20 24.20
C TYR A 677 -3.31 -13.68 22.85
N SER A 678 -2.00 -13.82 22.75
CA SER A 678 -1.29 -14.52 21.70
C SER A 678 -0.18 -15.35 22.34
N GLY A 679 -0.07 -16.64 21.99
CA GLY A 679 1.02 -17.51 22.43
C GLY A 679 2.39 -17.00 21.99
N ILE A 680 3.45 -17.74 22.34
CA ILE A 680 4.78 -17.49 21.73
C ILE A 680 4.72 -17.89 20.26
N THR A 681 4.12 -19.06 19.99
CA THR A 681 3.66 -19.51 18.66
C THR A 681 2.36 -20.28 18.88
N ASN A 682 1.28 -19.85 18.23
CA ASN A 682 -0.01 -20.53 18.32
C ASN A 682 -0.06 -21.71 17.34
N ALA A 683 -0.61 -22.83 17.78
CA ALA A 683 -0.54 -24.09 17.05
C ALA A 683 -1.78 -24.97 17.27
N GLN A 684 -2.96 -24.35 17.51
CA GLN A 684 -4.20 -25.05 17.88
C GLN A 684 -4.64 -26.09 16.83
N ARG A 685 -4.20 -25.93 15.57
CA ARG A 685 -4.34 -26.92 14.50
C ARG A 685 -3.82 -28.31 14.90
N PHE A 686 -2.81 -28.38 15.76
CA PHE A 686 -2.20 -29.62 16.25
C PHE A 686 -2.75 -30.11 17.59
N SER A 687 -3.78 -29.47 18.15
CA SER A 687 -4.44 -29.96 19.37
C SER A 687 -4.91 -31.40 19.20
N ARG A 688 -4.61 -32.26 20.20
CA ARG A 688 -5.06 -33.67 20.20
C ARG A 688 -6.56 -33.83 20.06
N MET A 689 -7.32 -32.88 20.59
CA MET A 689 -8.76 -33.02 20.81
C MET A 689 -9.56 -32.53 19.60
N TRP A 690 -9.31 -31.29 19.17
CA TRP A 690 -10.08 -30.63 18.11
C TRP A 690 -9.23 -30.24 16.89
N GLY A 691 -7.91 -30.44 16.95
CA GLY A 691 -7.01 -30.13 15.85
C GLY A 691 -7.31 -30.97 14.60
N GLY A 692 -6.97 -30.43 13.44
CA GLY A 692 -7.20 -31.03 12.14
C GLY A 692 -6.18 -30.52 11.11
N GLU A 693 -5.74 -31.37 10.20
CA GLU A 693 -4.64 -31.00 9.30
C GLU A 693 -5.08 -30.14 8.10
N ASN A 694 -6.36 -30.13 7.73
CA ASN A 694 -6.87 -29.37 6.58
C ASN A 694 -8.05 -28.45 6.97
N THR A 695 -7.98 -27.87 8.17
CA THR A 695 -8.92 -26.85 8.65
C THR A 695 -8.80 -25.56 7.85
N ILE A 696 -9.91 -24.85 7.64
CA ILE A 696 -9.90 -23.52 7.02
C ILE A 696 -9.30 -22.49 7.98
N ILE A 697 -9.70 -22.50 9.25
CA ILE A 697 -9.23 -21.52 10.25
C ILE A 697 -7.75 -21.67 10.62
N GLY A 698 -7.22 -22.91 10.62
CA GLY A 698 -5.84 -23.23 11.01
C GLY A 698 -4.81 -23.07 9.90
N ASP A 699 -5.25 -22.73 8.69
CA ASP A 699 -4.38 -22.15 7.67
C ASP A 699 -4.58 -20.63 7.68
N THR A 700 -3.66 -19.87 7.08
CA THR A 700 -3.75 -18.40 7.15
C THR A 700 -5.04 -17.92 6.50
N ASN A 701 -5.98 -17.38 7.25
CA ASN A 701 -7.20 -16.81 6.67
C ASN A 701 -7.28 -15.31 6.97
N LEU A 702 -7.06 -14.51 5.93
CA LEU A 702 -7.02 -13.05 6.06
C LEU A 702 -8.36 -12.43 6.42
N VAL A 703 -9.49 -13.13 6.17
CA VAL A 703 -10.82 -12.66 6.58
C VAL A 703 -11.11 -13.01 8.03
N LEU A 704 -10.72 -14.20 8.49
CA LEU A 704 -10.85 -14.59 9.92
C LEU A 704 -9.78 -13.94 10.81
N GLY A 705 -8.72 -13.42 10.20
CA GLY A 705 -7.60 -12.80 10.90
C GLY A 705 -6.61 -13.80 11.51
N THR A 706 -6.61 -15.05 11.05
CA THR A 706 -5.77 -16.13 11.60
C THR A 706 -4.47 -16.32 10.82
N ALA A 707 -3.40 -16.63 11.54
CA ALA A 707 -2.12 -17.04 10.96
C ALA A 707 -2.01 -18.57 10.90
N LEU A 708 -1.10 -19.08 10.06
CA LEU A 708 -0.86 -20.52 9.91
C LEU A 708 -0.67 -21.20 11.28
N TYR A 709 -1.33 -22.36 11.44
CA TYR A 709 -1.49 -23.19 12.65
C TYR A 709 -2.39 -22.64 13.76
N GLY A 710 -2.61 -21.33 13.79
CA GLY A 710 -3.30 -20.63 14.87
C GLY A 710 -4.81 -20.46 14.61
N TYR A 711 -5.63 -20.53 15.66
CA TYR A 711 -7.06 -20.19 15.55
C TYR A 711 -7.38 -18.78 16.06
N ILE A 712 -6.43 -18.15 16.76
CA ILE A 712 -6.60 -16.83 17.35
C ILE A 712 -6.54 -15.77 16.23
N PRO A 713 -7.41 -14.74 16.24
CA PRO A 713 -7.49 -13.71 15.20
C PRO A 713 -6.37 -12.66 15.33
N GLU A 714 -5.12 -13.11 15.26
CA GLU A 714 -3.91 -12.33 15.54
C GLU A 714 -3.60 -11.22 14.52
N LEU A 715 -4.27 -11.20 13.36
CA LEU A 715 -4.14 -10.15 12.34
C LEU A 715 -5.03 -8.93 12.63
N TYR A 716 -6.02 -9.08 13.51
CA TYR A 716 -6.96 -8.02 13.89
C TYR A 716 -6.70 -7.50 15.29
N GLY A 717 -7.23 -6.31 15.58
CA GLY A 717 -7.13 -5.70 16.90
C GLY A 717 -7.77 -4.32 17.00
N ASN A 718 -7.71 -3.74 18.19
CA ASN A 718 -8.44 -2.51 18.53
C ASN A 718 -7.75 -1.20 18.08
N GLY A 719 -6.49 -1.23 17.62
CA GLY A 719 -5.80 -0.02 17.16
C GLY A 719 -4.37 0.18 17.63
N THR A 720 -3.81 -0.75 18.39
CA THR A 720 -2.45 -0.74 18.96
C THR A 720 -1.69 -2.01 18.55
N PRO A 721 -1.27 -2.12 17.27
CA PRO A 721 -0.82 -3.37 16.65
C PRO A 721 0.61 -3.75 17.06
N VAL A 722 0.78 -4.05 18.35
CA VAL A 722 2.06 -4.43 18.95
C VAL A 722 2.18 -5.95 18.90
N PHE A 723 3.23 -6.46 18.26
CA PHE A 723 3.53 -7.89 18.19
C PHE A 723 4.01 -8.39 19.55
N VAL A 724 3.26 -9.25 20.23
CA VAL A 724 3.64 -9.79 21.55
C VAL A 724 4.05 -11.27 21.50
N GLY A 725 3.92 -11.92 20.34
CA GLY A 725 4.20 -13.34 20.10
C GLY A 725 3.54 -13.78 18.79
N GLY A 726 3.42 -15.07 18.53
CA GLY A 726 2.83 -15.60 17.30
C GLY A 726 3.86 -16.09 16.29
N LEU A 727 3.36 -16.61 15.16
CA LEU A 727 4.16 -17.31 14.16
C LEU A 727 5.29 -16.44 13.61
N GLN A 728 6.51 -16.93 13.76
CA GLN A 728 7.73 -16.22 13.43
C GLN A 728 7.82 -15.81 11.95
N ASN A 729 7.41 -16.68 11.04
CA ASN A 729 7.46 -16.40 9.60
C ASN A 729 6.50 -15.27 9.16
N MET A 730 5.63 -14.79 10.07
CA MET A 730 4.73 -13.67 9.85
C MET A 730 5.03 -12.48 10.78
N ALA A 731 6.14 -12.51 11.52
CA ALA A 731 6.57 -11.39 12.33
C ALA A 731 6.79 -10.15 11.45
N GLY A 732 6.22 -9.02 11.86
CA GLY A 732 6.26 -7.80 11.05
C GLY A 732 5.34 -7.79 9.82
N MET A 733 4.38 -8.72 9.72
CA MET A 733 3.28 -8.69 8.74
C MET A 733 1.91 -8.34 9.36
N GLY A 734 1.92 -7.87 10.60
CA GLY A 734 0.71 -7.53 11.36
C GLY A 734 0.03 -8.70 12.06
N ASN A 735 0.73 -9.83 12.18
CA ASN A 735 0.35 -10.97 13.02
C ASN A 735 0.71 -10.72 14.50
N GLY A 736 0.33 -11.64 15.38
CA GLY A 736 0.92 -11.76 16.71
C GLY A 736 0.50 -10.70 17.72
N ARG A 737 -0.59 -10.00 17.43
CA ARG A 737 -0.90 -8.73 18.08
C ARG A 737 -1.41 -8.90 19.51
N GLY A 738 -0.93 -8.05 20.43
CA GLY A 738 -1.40 -7.97 21.81
C GLY A 738 -2.72 -7.22 21.99
N ASP A 739 -3.23 -6.60 20.93
CA ASP A 739 -4.51 -5.87 20.91
C ASP A 739 -5.62 -6.66 20.19
N ASN A 740 -5.43 -7.97 19.99
CA ASN A 740 -6.40 -8.82 19.28
C ASN A 740 -7.72 -9.00 20.07
N PRO A 741 -8.85 -9.28 19.39
CA PRO A 741 -10.17 -9.33 20.05
C PRO A 741 -10.42 -10.60 20.90
N GLY A 742 -9.44 -11.50 21.00
CA GLY A 742 -9.61 -12.78 21.66
C GLY A 742 -10.58 -13.71 20.93
N LEU A 743 -10.72 -14.93 21.45
CA LEU A 743 -11.53 -15.98 20.87
C LEU A 743 -12.17 -16.84 21.96
N THR A 744 -13.45 -17.13 21.80
CA THR A 744 -14.10 -18.27 22.46
C THR A 744 -14.43 -19.33 21.42
N MET A 745 -14.04 -20.58 21.69
CA MET A 745 -14.37 -21.74 20.87
C MET A 745 -15.10 -22.79 21.70
N TYR A 746 -16.17 -23.35 21.15
CA TYR A 746 -16.78 -24.58 21.61
C TYR A 746 -16.55 -25.66 20.56
N SER A 747 -16.05 -26.83 20.96
CA SER A 747 -15.82 -27.96 20.05
C SER A 747 -16.68 -29.15 20.47
N LEU A 748 -17.38 -29.74 19.51
CA LEU A 748 -18.06 -31.02 19.68
C LEU A 748 -17.53 -31.98 18.64
N GLY A 749 -16.98 -33.11 19.08
CA GLY A 749 -16.36 -34.03 18.15
C GLY A 749 -16.54 -35.48 18.52
N ILE A 750 -16.29 -36.33 17.53
CA ILE A 750 -16.35 -37.78 17.66
C ILE A 750 -15.18 -38.38 16.88
N THR A 751 -14.41 -39.24 17.55
CA THR A 751 -13.49 -40.16 16.90
C THR A 751 -14.07 -41.57 16.95
N VAL A 752 -14.16 -42.24 15.80
CA VAL A 752 -14.61 -43.63 15.68
C VAL A 752 -13.55 -44.47 15.01
N ARG A 753 -13.31 -45.67 15.55
CA ARG A 753 -12.39 -46.65 14.98
C ARG A 753 -13.03 -48.03 14.99
N PRO A 754 -13.96 -48.32 14.05
CA PRO A 754 -14.66 -49.60 14.01
C PRO A 754 -13.72 -50.79 13.72
N LYS A 755 -12.61 -50.53 13.02
CA LYS A 755 -11.55 -51.52 12.71
C LYS A 755 -10.19 -50.86 12.89
N ILE A 756 -9.16 -51.65 13.16
CA ILE A 756 -7.80 -51.15 13.35
C ILE A 756 -7.29 -50.28 12.18
N TYR A 757 -7.75 -50.58 10.96
CA TYR A 757 -7.34 -49.91 9.72
C TYR A 757 -8.29 -48.80 9.25
N LEU A 758 -9.35 -48.47 9.99
CA LEU A 758 -10.33 -47.45 9.59
C LEU A 758 -10.64 -46.53 10.77
N ILE A 759 -10.33 -45.24 10.60
CA ILE A 759 -10.59 -44.18 11.57
C ILE A 759 -11.45 -43.12 10.87
N TYR A 760 -12.45 -42.61 11.58
CA TYR A 760 -13.17 -41.40 11.20
C TYR A 760 -13.18 -40.43 12.37
N ARG A 761 -12.79 -39.18 12.12
CA ARG A 761 -12.79 -38.08 13.08
C ARG A 761 -13.64 -36.95 12.52
N THR A 762 -14.48 -36.36 13.35
CA THR A 762 -15.23 -35.16 12.98
C THR A 762 -15.35 -34.23 14.16
N ASN A 763 -15.19 -32.93 13.91
CA ASN A 763 -15.28 -31.85 14.89
C ASN A 763 -16.16 -30.74 14.32
N ALA A 764 -17.10 -30.25 15.12
CA ALA A 764 -17.82 -29.01 14.86
C ALA A 764 -17.32 -27.96 15.86
N ASN A 765 -16.60 -26.96 15.36
CA ASN A 765 -15.98 -25.89 16.12
C ASN A 765 -16.79 -24.60 15.92
N VAL A 766 -17.32 -24.03 16.99
CA VAL A 766 -18.13 -22.80 16.99
C VAL A 766 -17.30 -21.67 17.58
N PHE A 767 -17.13 -20.59 16.82
CA PHE A 767 -16.21 -19.50 17.15
C PHE A 767 -16.94 -18.19 17.46
N TYR A 768 -16.44 -17.49 18.48
CA TYR A 768 -16.88 -16.14 18.86
C TYR A 768 -15.65 -15.26 19.10
N TRP A 769 -15.67 -14.03 18.58
CA TRP A 769 -14.72 -12.99 19.03
C TRP A 769 -15.24 -12.39 20.33
N ASN A 770 -14.32 -12.11 21.25
CA ASN A 770 -14.67 -11.74 22.61
C ASN A 770 -14.86 -10.23 22.79
N GLU A 771 -14.07 -9.42 22.08
CA GLU A 771 -14.09 -7.96 22.16
C GLU A 771 -14.29 -7.30 20.78
N ASP A 772 -14.78 -6.06 20.79
CA ASP A 772 -14.93 -5.24 19.60
C ASP A 772 -13.54 -4.87 19.04
N PHE A 773 -13.42 -4.74 17.72
CA PHE A 773 -12.15 -4.38 17.09
C PHE A 773 -12.36 -3.60 15.80
N TYR A 774 -11.26 -3.15 15.20
CA TYR A 774 -11.31 -2.28 14.04
C TYR A 774 -10.71 -2.95 12.81
N VAL A 775 -11.44 -2.84 11.69
CA VAL A 775 -11.03 -3.39 10.39
C VAL A 775 -10.76 -2.26 9.41
N GLY A 776 -9.57 -2.31 8.80
CA GLY A 776 -9.16 -1.39 7.75
C GLY A 776 -9.80 -1.73 6.41
N ASN A 777 -10.20 -0.70 5.66
CA ASN A 777 -10.70 -0.86 4.29
C ASN A 777 -9.54 -1.21 3.35
N MET A 778 -9.59 -2.40 2.74
CA MET A 778 -8.54 -2.88 1.82
C MET A 778 -8.75 -2.42 0.37
N VAL A 779 -9.90 -1.81 0.05
CA VAL A 779 -10.23 -1.31 -1.30
C VAL A 779 -9.93 0.17 -1.41
N GLU A 780 -10.43 0.97 -0.47
CA GLU A 780 -10.31 2.44 -0.48
C GLU A 780 -9.71 2.90 0.85
N PRO A 781 -8.41 2.67 1.12
CA PRO A 781 -7.82 3.06 2.39
C PRO A 781 -7.59 4.58 2.49
N VAL A 782 -7.66 5.32 1.37
CA VAL A 782 -7.32 6.75 1.29
C VAL A 782 -8.52 7.58 0.84
N THR A 783 -8.70 8.73 1.49
CA THR A 783 -9.64 9.78 1.11
C THR A 783 -8.91 11.12 0.93
N VAL A 784 -9.56 12.11 0.32
CA VAL A 784 -9.01 13.46 0.17
C VAL A 784 -9.98 14.47 0.77
N ASP A 785 -9.46 15.35 1.64
CA ASP A 785 -10.17 16.49 2.17
C ASP A 785 -9.40 17.81 1.93
N ALA A 786 -9.90 18.92 2.48
CA ALA A 786 -9.29 20.23 2.35
C ALA A 786 -7.88 20.34 2.97
N SER A 787 -7.51 19.43 3.86
CA SER A 787 -6.23 19.40 4.56
C SER A 787 -5.24 18.38 3.99
N GLY A 788 -5.64 17.58 2.99
CA GLY A 788 -4.73 16.68 2.28
C GLY A 788 -5.34 15.33 1.97
N LEU A 789 -4.43 14.40 1.65
CA LEU A 789 -4.70 12.97 1.74
C LEU A 789 -4.94 12.60 3.20
N LYS A 790 -5.98 11.81 3.43
CA LYS A 790 -6.33 11.27 4.74
C LYS A 790 -6.49 9.78 4.65
N LYS A 791 -6.04 9.12 5.71
CA LYS A 791 -6.38 7.73 5.98
C LYS A 791 -7.90 7.62 6.20
N GLN A 792 -8.52 6.60 5.61
CA GLN A 792 -9.91 6.25 5.87
C GLN A 792 -10.05 5.75 7.31
N ARG A 793 -11.11 6.21 8.01
CA ARG A 793 -11.43 5.74 9.36
C ARG A 793 -11.75 4.25 9.33
N TYR A 794 -11.30 3.52 10.35
CA TYR A 794 -11.55 2.09 10.43
C TYR A 794 -13.00 1.83 10.78
N THR A 795 -13.50 0.68 10.33
CA THR A 795 -14.84 0.24 10.67
C THR A 795 -14.78 -0.55 11.97
N LEU A 796 -15.56 -0.13 12.96
CA LEU A 796 -15.77 -0.91 14.19
C LEU A 796 -16.59 -2.16 13.84
N VAL A 797 -16.05 -3.32 14.16
CA VAL A 797 -16.73 -4.62 14.08
C VAL A 797 -17.04 -5.05 15.51
N ALA A 798 -18.30 -5.37 15.76
CA ALA A 798 -18.73 -5.80 17.08
C ALA A 798 -18.28 -7.24 17.37
N ALA A 799 -17.96 -7.52 18.62
CA ALA A 799 -17.76 -8.87 19.13
C ALA A 799 -18.99 -9.74 18.86
N GLY A 800 -18.80 -11.03 18.61
CA GLY A 800 -19.93 -11.90 18.34
C GLY A 800 -19.59 -13.20 17.63
N TYR A 801 -20.63 -13.81 17.07
CA TYR A 801 -20.56 -15.10 16.41
C TYR A 801 -19.81 -15.01 15.07
N VAL A 802 -18.63 -15.63 15.02
CA VAL A 802 -17.74 -15.66 13.84
C VAL A 802 -18.21 -16.70 12.84
N GLY A 803 -18.62 -17.87 13.32
CA GLY A 803 -19.05 -18.96 12.46
C GLY A 803 -18.88 -20.33 13.11
N THR A 804 -19.23 -21.35 12.33
CA THR A 804 -19.02 -22.75 12.70
C THR A 804 -18.19 -23.43 11.61
N GLU A 805 -17.09 -24.07 11.99
CA GLU A 805 -16.33 -24.94 11.11
C GLU A 805 -16.67 -26.39 11.41
N TRP A 806 -16.97 -27.17 10.38
CA TRP A 806 -17.24 -28.60 10.46
C TRP A 806 -16.18 -29.38 9.71
N ASP A 807 -15.27 -29.98 10.48
CA ASP A 807 -14.15 -30.78 9.99
C ASP A 807 -14.49 -32.26 10.01
N ASN A 808 -14.10 -32.95 8.94
CA ASN A 808 -14.36 -34.36 8.71
C ASN A 808 -13.11 -35.02 8.14
N GLU A 809 -12.69 -36.13 8.72
CA GLU A 809 -11.49 -36.85 8.32
C GLU A 809 -11.73 -38.36 8.36
N ILE A 810 -11.45 -39.05 7.26
CA ILE A 810 -11.44 -40.51 7.17
C ILE A 810 -10.01 -40.95 6.88
N THR A 811 -9.46 -41.82 7.71
CA THR A 811 -8.17 -42.47 7.47
C THR A 811 -8.36 -43.98 7.28
N LEU A 812 -7.86 -44.48 6.15
CA LEU A 812 -7.85 -45.89 5.77
C LEU A 812 -6.40 -46.38 5.64
N ALA A 813 -5.98 -47.27 6.53
CA ALA A 813 -4.70 -47.96 6.40
C ALA A 813 -4.82 -49.10 5.37
N LEU A 814 -4.12 -48.98 4.25
CA LEU A 814 -4.02 -50.05 3.24
C LEU A 814 -2.99 -51.10 3.64
N SER A 815 -1.95 -50.66 4.35
CA SER A 815 -0.94 -51.49 5.01
C SER A 815 -0.35 -50.73 6.19
N GLN A 816 0.61 -51.33 6.90
CA GLN A 816 1.42 -50.63 7.91
C GLN A 816 2.22 -49.44 7.36
N ASN A 817 2.43 -49.40 6.03
CA ASN A 817 3.28 -48.43 5.35
C ASN A 817 2.49 -47.49 4.42
N MET A 818 1.18 -47.71 4.23
CA MET A 818 0.39 -46.97 3.24
C MET A 818 -0.99 -46.62 3.78
N PHE A 819 -1.36 -45.35 3.64
CA PHE A 819 -2.60 -44.80 4.16
C PHE A 819 -3.26 -43.92 3.12
N ILE A 820 -4.59 -43.96 3.05
CA ILE A 820 -5.39 -42.99 2.34
C ILE A 820 -6.15 -42.18 3.38
N LYS A 821 -6.07 -40.86 3.29
CA LYS A 821 -6.76 -39.93 4.16
C LYS A 821 -7.65 -39.02 3.32
N THR A 822 -8.90 -38.85 3.70
CA THR A 822 -9.86 -37.96 3.01
C THR A 822 -10.37 -36.95 4.01
N GLN A 823 -10.33 -35.68 3.65
CA GLN A 823 -10.66 -34.57 4.52
C GLN A 823 -11.66 -33.62 3.85
N ALA A 824 -12.61 -33.14 4.65
CA ALA A 824 -13.55 -32.10 4.27
C ALA A 824 -13.74 -31.13 5.43
N SER A 825 -13.40 -29.86 5.20
CA SER A 825 -13.66 -28.75 6.11
C SER A 825 -14.69 -27.81 5.47
N LEU A 826 -15.71 -27.45 6.24
CA LEU A 826 -16.82 -26.60 5.83
C LEU A 826 -16.98 -25.48 6.85
N PHE A 827 -16.79 -24.22 6.45
CA PHE A 827 -16.97 -23.07 7.33
C PHE A 827 -18.26 -22.34 6.99
N PHE A 828 -19.12 -22.17 7.98
CA PHE A 828 -20.37 -21.42 7.88
C PHE A 828 -20.20 -20.09 8.61
N PRO A 829 -20.00 -18.97 7.89
CA PRO A 829 -19.76 -17.67 8.52
C PRO A 829 -20.98 -17.18 9.29
N GLY A 830 -20.71 -16.48 10.38
CA GLY A 830 -21.68 -15.79 11.22
C GLY A 830 -21.71 -14.29 10.96
N GLU A 831 -22.52 -13.58 11.75
CA GLU A 831 -22.73 -12.12 11.62
C GLU A 831 -21.41 -11.33 11.72
N ALA A 832 -20.46 -11.77 12.56
CA ALA A 832 -19.21 -11.06 12.72
C ALA A 832 -18.33 -11.13 11.44
N VAL A 833 -18.34 -12.26 10.72
CA VAL A 833 -17.63 -12.38 9.43
C VAL A 833 -18.33 -11.58 8.33
N GLU A 834 -19.66 -11.49 8.35
CA GLU A 834 -20.40 -10.59 7.45
C GLU A 834 -19.98 -9.12 7.67
N ASP A 835 -19.80 -8.69 8.92
CA ASP A 835 -19.38 -7.32 9.24
C ASP A 835 -17.92 -7.06 8.87
N VAL A 836 -17.01 -8.02 9.06
CA VAL A 836 -15.62 -7.93 8.59
C VAL A 836 -15.54 -7.84 7.08
N THR A 837 -16.25 -8.69 6.35
CA THR A 837 -16.28 -8.66 4.88
C THR A 837 -16.87 -7.34 4.36
N PHE A 838 -17.92 -6.83 5.01
CA PHE A 838 -18.46 -5.51 4.74
C PHE A 838 -17.45 -4.38 5.00
N ALA A 839 -16.69 -4.46 6.09
CA ALA A 839 -15.65 -3.49 6.41
C ALA A 839 -14.47 -3.52 5.41
N LEU A 840 -13.93 -4.71 5.13
CA LEU A 840 -12.83 -4.93 4.20
C LEU A 840 -13.17 -4.45 2.78
N SER A 841 -14.42 -4.62 2.34
CA SER A 841 -14.92 -4.23 1.02
C SER A 841 -15.27 -2.74 0.88
N GLY A 842 -15.20 -1.96 1.96
CA GLY A 842 -15.64 -0.57 1.97
C GLY A 842 -17.16 -0.41 1.90
N GLY A 843 -17.89 -1.38 2.45
CA GLY A 843 -19.35 -1.36 2.58
C GLY A 843 -20.11 -1.85 1.34
N ARG A 844 -19.49 -2.74 0.54
CA ARG A 844 -20.04 -3.19 -0.75
C ARG A 844 -20.61 -4.59 -0.69
N GLU A 845 -19.92 -5.48 0.01
CA GLU A 845 -20.12 -6.92 -0.09
C GLU A 845 -20.15 -7.56 1.29
N LYS A 846 -20.87 -8.68 1.40
CA LYS A 846 -20.93 -9.51 2.61
C LYS A 846 -20.43 -10.91 2.27
N SER A 847 -20.03 -11.65 3.29
CA SER A 847 -19.55 -13.02 3.15
C SER A 847 -20.57 -13.94 2.48
N ASP A 848 -20.07 -14.86 1.66
CA ASP A 848 -20.84 -16.00 1.15
C ASP A 848 -21.33 -16.92 2.27
N SER A 849 -22.27 -17.80 1.95
CA SER A 849 -22.91 -18.68 2.94
C SER A 849 -22.05 -19.84 3.42
N ILE A 850 -20.99 -20.22 2.69
CA ILE A 850 -20.12 -21.35 3.03
C ILE A 850 -18.75 -21.19 2.37
N ALA A 851 -17.68 -21.47 3.11
CA ALA A 851 -16.36 -21.77 2.56
C ALA A 851 -16.11 -23.27 2.68
N SER A 852 -15.44 -23.88 1.70
CA SER A 852 -15.17 -25.32 1.73
C SER A 852 -13.78 -25.66 1.25
N ARG A 853 -13.20 -26.69 1.89
CA ARG A 853 -11.96 -27.33 1.47
C ARG A 853 -12.12 -28.84 1.49
N LEU A 854 -11.76 -29.48 0.39
CA LEU A 854 -11.74 -30.92 0.23
C LEU A 854 -10.31 -31.35 -0.10
N ALA A 855 -9.79 -32.35 0.61
CA ALA A 855 -8.50 -32.92 0.31
C ALA A 855 -8.54 -34.44 0.33
N LEU A 856 -7.76 -35.04 -0.56
CA LEU A 856 -7.46 -36.46 -0.53
C LEU A 856 -5.95 -36.60 -0.42
N GLU A 857 -5.51 -37.50 0.42
CA GLU A 857 -4.11 -37.70 0.68
C GLU A 857 -3.75 -39.18 0.58
N LEU A 858 -2.67 -39.47 -0.15
CA LEU A 858 -1.99 -40.77 -0.12
C LEU A 858 -0.67 -40.61 0.62
N ILE A 859 -0.52 -41.34 1.73
CA ILE A 859 0.72 -41.40 2.52
C ILE A 859 1.39 -42.73 2.27
N TRP A 860 2.68 -42.69 1.94
CA TRP A 860 3.50 -43.89 1.78
C TRP A 860 4.83 -43.74 2.51
N ASN A 861 5.04 -44.60 3.51
CA ASN A 861 6.26 -44.72 4.28
C ASN A 861 7.11 -45.89 3.76
N PHE A 862 8.40 -45.66 3.58
CA PHE A 862 9.36 -46.62 3.05
C PHE A 862 10.28 -47.17 4.12
#